data_AF-A0A1I1YT82-F1
#
_entry.id   AF-A0A1I1YT82-F1
#
_cell.length_a   1.000
_cell.length_b   1.000
_cell.length_c   1.000
_cell.angle_alpha   90.00
_cell.angle_beta   90.00
_cell.angle_gamma   90.00
#
_symmetry.space_group_name_H-M   'P 1'
#
loop_
_entity.id
_entity.type
_entity.pdbx_description
1 polymer ?
#
loop_
_entity_poly.entity_id
_entity_poly.type
_entity_poly.pdbx_seq_one_letter_code
_entity_poly.pdbx_strand_id
1 'polypeptide(L)'
;MPRIHTALTQGGDELVVFLHAVGGDHSSWRPQVEALRARYSTLTFDMRGHARSYSPERPEISIQNFADDAIDLVEEAGFYRAHFVGLSMGGVVAQEIFSRAPERVQSLTLAATWSFHPEAEARRTWMEDKLSRMSMAESAALDMPNLYASDAPRELVDTAIAIEGGKDKDVFLQSWHAMLQVDYRELLPRIDVPVLLIGGSDDRITPVDPLLRDIFARVPMAELRVLAGGGHFCNLDRAEAFNAALVPFLRRARARAPQALALPAAPPTPSSAATVAEALLEQLHRRDVPCLFSNSGTDFTPLIEALAKPGAAAPRVVAAAHENTAIAMAHGYQLLSGHVPAVMAHVNVGTANSGLGLINARRARVPMLVMAGLTPYTDAPAVPGHRTNFVQWGQDSFDQAAYFREFTKWDYRLATADHLEVAVDRALAIADSDPAGPVYLTLPKEVLCAPASSAPVSPRPRLRPNPPARPDAVALARVAHAIRNARRPLILTAELGRYRGGPEALWQLATRHGIGVVEFGKRNFFNLATDCPAHLGFDPASQVPQADLILAVEDPVPFIPAFVALPQGQVPPIVQIGVDPLFADLPLRGFPSDLALPGDPAESLRLLTRLLDADPAPDAAARREALRIEHAVVFANAGVAADFDAGKPAITKRWLSRCVGQAVDDEVVIFNEYPLDPLLVPRRLPDSWFENSIASGLGWALGAALGGKMARPDRAVLAAVGDGSFLFNTPLSALHAATAHRLPILIVVFNDCAWSTIRKSTRGDFPGGHAQATGNFALCDLGADPAYDQIASACGGVGVRVDRPDAVPDALRRGLELVRSGDRFVLLDVRCERDA
;
A
#
# COMPACT_ATOMS: atom_id res chain seq x y z
N MET A 1 12.58 4.99 -22.66
CA MET A 1 12.21 4.09 -23.78
C MET A 1 12.31 4.87 -25.08
N PRO A 2 12.83 4.27 -26.17
CA PRO A 2 12.81 4.91 -27.48
C PRO A 2 11.36 5.22 -27.89
N ARG A 3 11.12 6.35 -28.54
CA ARG A 3 9.78 6.70 -29.03
C ARG A 3 9.43 5.78 -30.21
N ILE A 4 8.51 4.84 -30.01
CA ILE A 4 8.04 3.95 -31.07
C ILE A 4 6.85 4.58 -31.79
N HIS A 5 6.95 4.69 -33.11
CA HIS A 5 5.83 5.12 -33.96
C HIS A 5 4.85 3.96 -34.14
N THR A 6 3.60 4.18 -33.74
CA THR A 6 2.53 3.17 -33.79
C THR A 6 1.33 3.67 -34.57
N ALA A 7 0.56 2.73 -35.12
CA ALA A 7 -0.78 2.97 -35.63
C ALA A 7 -1.71 1.87 -35.10
N LEU A 8 -2.64 2.28 -34.24
CA LEU A 8 -3.66 1.43 -33.64
C LEU A 8 -5.02 1.72 -34.28
N THR A 9 -5.71 0.68 -34.74
CA THR A 9 -7.14 0.77 -35.06
C THR A 9 -7.93 0.04 -33.98
N GLN A 10 -9.04 0.64 -33.52
CA GLN A 10 -9.93 0.02 -32.54
C GLN A 10 -11.14 -0.55 -33.26
N GLY A 11 -11.14 -1.87 -33.45
CA GLY A 11 -12.14 -2.59 -34.25
C GLY A 11 -12.82 -3.76 -33.54
N GLY A 12 -12.24 -4.26 -32.43
CA GLY A 12 -12.76 -5.42 -31.69
C GLY A 12 -12.04 -5.69 -30.37
N ASP A 13 -12.49 -6.73 -29.66
CA ASP A 13 -12.03 -7.18 -28.34
C ASP A 13 -10.74 -8.04 -28.38
N GLU A 14 -10.26 -8.37 -29.57
CA GLU A 14 -9.00 -9.09 -29.81
C GLU A 14 -8.01 -8.17 -30.56
N LEU A 15 -6.72 -8.28 -30.22
CA LEU A 15 -5.64 -7.50 -30.82
C LEU A 15 -4.84 -8.35 -31.81
N VAL A 16 -4.59 -7.81 -33.01
CA VAL A 16 -3.65 -8.36 -33.99
C VAL A 16 -2.48 -7.40 -34.12
N VAL A 17 -1.28 -7.88 -33.80
CA VAL A 17 -0.02 -7.12 -33.89
C VAL A 17 0.74 -7.56 -35.13
N PHE A 18 1.09 -6.59 -35.97
CA PHE A 18 1.82 -6.84 -37.21
C PHE A 18 3.28 -6.40 -37.11
N LEU A 19 4.19 -7.30 -37.44
CA LEU A 19 5.64 -7.15 -37.33
C LEU A 19 6.25 -7.13 -38.74
N HIS A 20 6.85 -6.00 -39.15
CA HIS A 20 7.34 -5.81 -40.51
C HIS A 20 8.67 -6.55 -40.79
N ALA A 21 8.96 -6.79 -42.08
CA ALA A 21 10.25 -7.32 -42.54
C ALA A 21 11.37 -6.29 -42.39
N VAL A 22 12.64 -6.72 -42.44
CA VAL A 22 13.82 -5.83 -42.36
C VAL A 22 13.79 -4.73 -43.44
N GLY A 23 13.26 -5.05 -44.62
CA GLY A 23 13.06 -4.13 -45.75
C GLY A 23 11.77 -3.30 -45.70
N GLY A 24 10.82 -3.63 -44.81
CA GLY A 24 9.53 -2.93 -44.69
C GLY A 24 9.43 -1.93 -43.53
N ASP A 25 8.23 -1.42 -43.31
CA ASP A 25 7.82 -0.53 -42.21
C ASP A 25 6.37 -0.88 -41.78
N HIS A 26 5.81 -0.14 -40.82
CA HIS A 26 4.42 -0.36 -40.35
C HIS A 26 3.38 -0.32 -41.47
N SER A 27 3.62 0.44 -42.56
CA SER A 27 2.69 0.60 -43.67
C SER A 27 2.61 -0.65 -44.57
N SER A 28 3.60 -1.55 -44.45
CA SER A 28 3.69 -2.79 -45.23
C SER A 28 2.57 -3.80 -44.92
N TRP A 29 1.73 -3.53 -43.92
CA TRP A 29 0.59 -4.37 -43.53
C TRP A 29 -0.78 -3.78 -43.88
N ARG A 30 -0.81 -2.65 -44.61
CA ARG A 30 -2.05 -1.94 -44.95
C ARG A 30 -3.17 -2.85 -45.52
N PRO A 31 -2.92 -3.78 -46.47
CA PRO A 31 -3.98 -4.65 -46.97
C PRO A 31 -4.56 -5.61 -45.92
N GLN A 32 -3.76 -6.05 -44.95
CA GLN A 32 -4.19 -6.92 -43.86
C GLN A 32 -4.97 -6.13 -42.80
N VAL A 33 -4.49 -4.94 -42.45
CA VAL A 33 -5.19 -4.02 -41.54
C VAL A 33 -6.58 -3.70 -42.07
N GLU A 34 -6.70 -3.37 -43.37
CA GLU A 34 -8.00 -3.08 -43.99
C GLU A 34 -8.96 -4.27 -43.91
N ALA A 35 -8.46 -5.48 -44.12
CA ALA A 35 -9.28 -6.70 -44.06
C ALA A 35 -9.72 -7.08 -42.63
N LEU A 36 -9.05 -6.59 -41.58
CA LEU A 36 -9.26 -7.02 -40.20
C LEU A 36 -9.85 -5.95 -39.27
N ARG A 37 -9.65 -4.65 -39.57
CA ARG A 37 -10.03 -3.52 -38.70
C ARG A 37 -11.53 -3.42 -38.38
N ALA A 38 -12.38 -4.12 -39.12
CA ALA A 38 -13.82 -4.19 -38.85
C ALA A 38 -14.18 -5.16 -37.70
N ARG A 39 -13.24 -6.01 -37.28
CA ARG A 39 -13.49 -7.11 -36.32
C ARG A 39 -12.41 -7.27 -35.26
N TYR A 40 -11.21 -6.80 -35.54
CA TYR A 40 -10.06 -6.85 -34.64
C TYR A 40 -9.55 -5.45 -34.41
N SER A 41 -9.04 -5.19 -33.21
CA SER A 41 -8.11 -4.09 -33.03
C SER A 41 -6.79 -4.47 -33.69
N THR A 42 -6.18 -3.56 -34.45
CA THR A 42 -4.93 -3.85 -35.17
C THR A 42 -3.84 -2.88 -34.76
N LEU A 43 -2.68 -3.40 -34.39
CA LEU A 43 -1.49 -2.61 -34.08
C LEU A 43 -0.40 -2.89 -35.11
N THR A 44 0.01 -1.84 -35.82
CA THR A 44 1.24 -1.82 -36.62
C THR A 44 2.20 -0.82 -35.99
N PHE A 45 3.50 -1.08 -36.02
CA PHE A 45 4.49 -0.12 -35.53
C PHE A 45 5.79 -0.24 -36.31
N ASP A 46 6.56 0.85 -36.34
CA ASP A 46 7.92 0.83 -36.86
C ASP A 46 8.83 0.30 -35.75
N MET A 47 9.51 -0.82 -35.95
CA MET A 47 10.43 -1.36 -34.94
C MET A 47 11.53 -0.34 -34.63
N ARG A 48 12.04 -0.33 -33.39
CA ARG A 48 13.04 0.67 -32.95
C ARG A 48 14.17 0.82 -33.98
N GLY A 49 14.55 2.06 -34.26
CA GLY A 49 15.55 2.39 -35.27
C GLY A 49 15.04 2.43 -36.72
N HIS A 50 13.88 1.85 -37.04
CA HIS A 50 13.34 1.84 -38.41
C HIS A 50 12.39 3.02 -38.64
N ALA A 51 12.37 3.50 -39.88
CA ALA A 51 11.41 4.49 -40.38
C ALA A 51 11.14 5.63 -39.38
N ARG A 52 9.92 5.75 -38.83
CA ARG A 52 9.56 6.83 -37.92
C ARG A 52 9.95 6.59 -36.45
N SER A 53 10.40 5.39 -36.13
CA SER A 53 11.00 5.03 -34.83
C SER A 53 12.52 5.19 -34.82
N TYR A 54 13.10 5.87 -35.82
CA TYR A 54 14.51 6.25 -35.80
C TYR A 54 14.79 7.25 -34.67
N SER A 55 15.86 7.01 -33.92
CA SER A 55 16.36 7.93 -32.89
C SER A 55 17.83 8.26 -33.15
N PRO A 56 18.23 9.54 -33.07
CA PRO A 56 19.64 9.92 -33.18
C PRO A 56 20.51 9.36 -32.04
N GLU A 57 19.89 8.91 -30.94
CA GLU A 57 20.58 8.27 -29.81
C GLU A 57 21.04 6.83 -30.10
N ARG A 58 20.65 6.25 -31.25
CA ARG A 58 21.04 4.90 -31.70
C ARG A 58 20.84 3.82 -30.62
N PRO A 59 19.58 3.57 -30.19
CA PRO A 59 19.29 2.54 -29.20
C PRO A 59 19.73 1.15 -29.69
N GLU A 60 20.06 0.26 -28.76
CA GLU A 60 20.51 -1.10 -29.09
C GLU A 60 19.47 -1.87 -29.90
N ILE A 61 19.92 -2.41 -31.04
CA ILE A 61 19.11 -3.21 -31.97
C ILE A 61 19.37 -4.70 -31.72
N SER A 62 18.31 -5.41 -31.32
CA SER A 62 18.32 -6.88 -31.17
C SER A 62 16.90 -7.43 -31.35
N ILE A 63 16.79 -8.73 -31.66
CA ILE A 63 15.49 -9.40 -31.78
C ILE A 63 14.74 -9.36 -30.44
N GLN A 64 15.47 -9.49 -29.33
CA GLN A 64 15.00 -9.39 -27.96
C GLN A 64 14.32 -8.04 -27.70
N ASN A 65 15.00 -6.96 -28.07
CA ASN A 65 14.51 -5.60 -27.89
C ASN A 65 13.27 -5.31 -28.76
N PHE A 66 13.19 -5.87 -29.97
CA PHE A 66 11.97 -5.79 -30.79
C PHE A 66 10.79 -6.55 -30.19
N ALA A 67 11.05 -7.70 -29.54
CA ALA A 67 10.04 -8.47 -28.85
C ALA A 67 9.51 -7.73 -27.63
N ASP A 68 10.40 -7.15 -26.82
CA ASP A 68 10.02 -6.36 -25.63
C ASP A 68 9.17 -5.14 -26.03
N ASP A 69 9.57 -4.40 -27.08
CA ASP A 69 8.75 -3.30 -27.63
C ASP A 69 7.33 -3.77 -28.01
N ALA A 70 7.23 -4.91 -28.69
CA ALA A 70 5.93 -5.42 -29.13
C ALA A 70 5.04 -5.81 -27.94
N ILE A 71 5.62 -6.38 -26.88
CA ILE A 71 4.90 -6.77 -25.66
C ILE A 71 4.44 -5.53 -24.88
N ASP A 72 5.31 -4.53 -24.73
CA ASP A 72 4.99 -3.26 -24.07
C ASP A 72 3.85 -2.54 -24.82
N LEU A 73 3.91 -2.49 -26.16
CA LEU A 73 2.85 -1.87 -26.96
C LEU A 73 1.51 -2.61 -26.89
N VAL A 74 1.51 -3.92 -26.67
CA VAL A 74 0.28 -4.70 -26.42
C VAL A 74 -0.38 -4.26 -25.10
N GLU A 75 0.43 -4.03 -24.07
CA GLU A 75 -0.01 -3.54 -22.77
C GLU A 75 -0.53 -2.10 -22.84
N GLU A 76 0.22 -1.21 -23.51
CA GLU A 76 -0.19 0.18 -23.75
C GLU A 76 -1.50 0.27 -24.56
N ALA A 77 -1.72 -0.66 -25.49
CA ALA A 77 -2.97 -0.77 -26.23
C ALA A 77 -4.15 -1.31 -25.40
N GLY A 78 -3.92 -1.73 -24.15
CA GLY A 78 -4.93 -2.22 -23.22
C GLY A 78 -5.25 -3.71 -23.36
N PHE A 79 -4.34 -4.51 -23.94
CA PHE A 79 -4.53 -5.94 -24.17
C PHE A 79 -3.51 -6.78 -23.38
N TYR A 80 -3.93 -7.95 -22.90
CA TYR A 80 -3.03 -8.91 -22.25
C TYR A 80 -2.42 -9.90 -23.24
N ARG A 81 -3.20 -10.38 -24.23
CA ARG A 81 -2.78 -11.30 -25.29
C ARG A 81 -3.07 -10.72 -26.66
N ALA A 82 -2.28 -11.13 -27.65
CA ALA A 82 -2.50 -10.75 -29.05
C ALA A 82 -2.17 -11.88 -30.03
N HIS A 83 -2.73 -11.79 -31.22
CA HIS A 83 -2.28 -12.55 -32.38
C HIS A 83 -1.07 -11.83 -33.00
N PHE A 84 0.08 -12.49 -33.07
CA PHE A 84 1.28 -11.90 -33.68
C PHE A 84 1.44 -12.39 -35.12
N VAL A 85 1.49 -11.45 -36.07
CA VAL A 85 1.62 -11.70 -37.50
C VAL A 85 2.93 -11.07 -37.98
N GLY A 86 3.91 -11.91 -38.28
CA GLY A 86 5.25 -11.47 -38.66
C GLY A 86 5.65 -11.91 -40.06
N LEU A 87 6.31 -11.00 -40.80
CA LEU A 87 6.89 -11.26 -42.12
C LEU A 87 8.41 -11.20 -42.03
N SER A 88 9.12 -12.20 -42.54
CA SER A 88 10.59 -12.24 -42.59
C SER A 88 11.19 -11.97 -41.20
N MET A 89 11.98 -10.92 -41.01
CA MET A 89 12.44 -10.48 -39.67
C MET A 89 11.31 -10.41 -38.62
N GLY A 90 10.13 -9.93 -38.97
CA GLY A 90 8.99 -9.90 -38.05
C GLY A 90 8.51 -11.28 -37.61
N GLY A 91 8.70 -12.31 -38.45
CA GLY A 91 8.45 -13.71 -38.09
C GLY A 91 9.50 -14.27 -37.13
N VAL A 92 10.76 -13.80 -37.22
CA VAL A 92 11.81 -14.10 -36.23
C VAL A 92 11.46 -13.44 -34.89
N VAL A 93 11.04 -12.17 -34.90
CA VAL A 93 10.59 -11.45 -33.69
C VAL A 93 9.37 -12.12 -33.05
N ALA A 94 8.40 -12.58 -33.85
CA ALA A 94 7.22 -13.29 -33.35
C ALA A 94 7.58 -14.58 -32.57
N GLN A 95 8.64 -15.28 -33.00
CA GLN A 95 9.15 -16.45 -32.29
C GLN A 95 9.85 -16.06 -30.98
N GLU A 96 10.61 -14.97 -30.95
CA GLU A 96 11.20 -14.45 -29.72
C GLU A 96 10.14 -14.03 -28.71
N ILE A 97 9.07 -13.36 -29.15
CA ILE A 97 7.93 -13.01 -28.29
C ILE A 97 7.36 -14.26 -27.64
N PHE A 98 7.15 -15.35 -28.40
CA PHE A 98 6.68 -16.60 -27.85
C PHE A 98 7.71 -17.26 -26.91
N SER A 99 9.00 -17.18 -27.22
CA SER A 99 10.08 -17.70 -26.37
C SER A 99 10.10 -17.04 -24.98
N ARG A 100 9.86 -15.73 -24.95
CA ARG A 100 9.94 -14.90 -23.75
C ARG A 100 8.64 -14.85 -22.94
N ALA A 101 7.52 -14.74 -23.64
CA ALA A 101 6.22 -14.47 -23.07
C ALA A 101 5.13 -15.28 -23.79
N PRO A 102 5.18 -16.62 -23.75
CA PRO A 102 4.22 -17.49 -24.44
C PRO A 102 2.78 -17.21 -23.99
N GLU A 103 2.59 -16.79 -22.73
CA GLU A 103 1.31 -16.40 -22.16
C GLU A 103 0.72 -15.11 -22.74
N ARG A 104 1.51 -14.31 -23.47
CA ARG A 104 1.04 -13.10 -24.18
C ARG A 104 0.64 -13.39 -25.63
N VAL A 105 0.88 -14.61 -26.14
CA VAL A 105 0.63 -14.99 -27.52
C VAL A 105 -0.67 -15.79 -27.64
N GLN A 106 -1.60 -15.32 -28.46
CA GLN A 106 -2.85 -16.03 -28.77
C GLN A 106 -2.71 -16.95 -29.98
N SER A 107 -1.94 -16.53 -30.99
CA SER A 107 -1.53 -17.35 -32.14
C SER A 107 -0.34 -16.69 -32.84
N LEU A 108 0.41 -17.47 -33.61
CA LEU A 108 1.49 -16.96 -34.47
C LEU A 108 1.13 -17.10 -35.95
N THR A 109 1.39 -16.07 -36.74
CA THR A 109 1.50 -16.19 -38.20
C THR A 109 2.93 -15.86 -38.59
N LEU A 110 3.64 -16.85 -39.14
CA LEU A 110 5.04 -16.75 -39.53
C LEU A 110 5.10 -16.79 -41.07
N ALA A 111 5.23 -15.61 -41.68
CA ALA A 111 5.24 -15.46 -43.13
C ALA A 111 6.66 -15.22 -43.67
N ALA A 112 7.03 -15.92 -44.74
CA ALA A 112 8.31 -15.75 -45.45
C ALA A 112 9.52 -15.60 -44.51
N THR A 113 9.64 -16.48 -43.51
CA THR A 113 10.62 -16.39 -42.41
C THR A 113 11.33 -17.72 -42.18
N TRP A 114 12.25 -17.75 -41.21
CA TRP A 114 12.93 -18.94 -40.71
C TRP A 114 12.96 -18.97 -39.17
N SER A 115 13.39 -20.11 -38.62
CA SER A 115 13.73 -20.28 -37.19
C SER A 115 15.23 -20.46 -36.98
N PHE A 116 15.94 -20.88 -38.01
CA PHE A 116 17.38 -21.00 -38.09
C PHE A 116 17.77 -20.91 -39.57
N HIS A 117 18.84 -20.19 -39.89
CA HIS A 117 19.32 -20.08 -41.28
C HIS A 117 20.68 -20.79 -41.44
N PRO A 118 20.78 -21.86 -42.26
CA PRO A 118 22.02 -22.65 -42.37
C PRO A 118 23.19 -21.87 -42.97
N GLU A 119 22.91 -20.87 -43.80
CA GLU A 119 23.92 -19.99 -44.42
C GLU A 119 24.05 -18.63 -43.72
N ALA A 120 23.71 -18.54 -42.43
CA ALA A 120 23.66 -17.27 -41.70
C ALA A 120 24.95 -16.45 -41.82
N GLU A 121 26.11 -17.08 -41.66
CA GLU A 121 27.41 -16.38 -41.74
C GLU A 121 27.70 -15.89 -43.17
N ALA A 122 27.46 -16.73 -44.18
CA ALA A 122 27.68 -16.34 -45.57
C ALA A 122 26.78 -15.17 -46.01
N ARG A 123 25.50 -15.18 -45.59
CA ARG A 123 24.54 -14.10 -45.85
C ARG A 123 24.89 -12.82 -45.09
N ARG A 124 25.49 -12.96 -43.90
CA ARG A 124 25.99 -11.83 -43.13
C ARG A 124 27.09 -11.11 -43.89
N THR A 125 28.16 -11.83 -44.22
CA THR A 125 29.32 -11.29 -44.92
C THR A 125 28.95 -10.72 -46.29
N TRP A 126 28.03 -11.39 -47.01
CA TRP A 126 27.55 -10.90 -48.30
C TRP A 126 26.85 -9.54 -48.18
N MET A 127 25.98 -9.35 -47.19
CA MET A 127 25.28 -8.07 -47.00
C MET A 127 26.22 -6.96 -46.56
N GLU A 128 27.18 -7.25 -45.68
CA GLU A 128 28.23 -6.31 -45.27
C GLU A 128 29.08 -5.86 -46.47
N ASP A 129 29.58 -6.81 -47.28
CA ASP A 129 30.39 -6.51 -48.46
C ASP A 129 29.59 -5.68 -49.47
N LYS A 130 28.33 -6.06 -49.70
CA LYS A 130 27.43 -5.33 -50.58
C LYS A 130 27.23 -3.88 -50.13
N LEU A 131 26.78 -3.67 -48.88
CA LEU A 131 26.50 -2.33 -48.36
C LEU A 131 27.76 -1.52 -48.06
N SER A 132 28.95 -2.13 -48.07
CA SER A 132 30.23 -1.41 -48.11
C SER A 132 30.48 -0.71 -49.46
N ARG A 133 29.89 -1.22 -50.55
CA ARG A 133 30.11 -0.75 -51.93
C ARG A 133 28.96 0.07 -52.51
N MET A 134 27.78 0.04 -51.90
CA MET A 134 26.60 0.76 -52.39
C MET A 134 25.79 1.41 -51.26
N SER A 135 24.98 2.41 -51.62
CA SER A 135 23.99 3.02 -50.73
C SER A 135 22.77 2.12 -50.53
N MET A 136 21.95 2.42 -49.51
CA MET A 136 20.68 1.72 -49.30
C MET A 136 19.74 1.89 -50.51
N ALA A 137 19.69 3.07 -51.11
CA ALA A 137 18.88 3.33 -52.30
C ALA A 137 19.31 2.50 -53.52
N GLU A 138 20.62 2.38 -53.77
CA GLU A 138 21.15 1.54 -54.84
C GLU A 138 20.89 0.05 -54.58
N SER A 139 21.08 -0.41 -53.34
CA SER A 139 20.77 -1.80 -52.95
C SER A 139 19.29 -2.13 -53.14
N ALA A 140 18.41 -1.25 -52.64
CA ALA A 140 16.97 -1.45 -52.73
C ALA A 140 16.49 -1.49 -54.19
N ALA A 141 17.03 -0.61 -55.06
CA ALA A 141 16.70 -0.60 -56.49
C ALA A 141 17.11 -1.89 -57.22
N LEU A 142 18.16 -2.57 -56.75
CA LEU A 142 18.61 -3.87 -57.30
C LEU A 142 17.82 -5.05 -56.73
N ASP A 143 17.49 -5.02 -55.44
CA ASP A 143 16.93 -6.19 -54.74
C ASP A 143 15.42 -6.26 -54.78
N MET A 144 14.72 -5.14 -54.57
CA MET A 144 13.26 -5.11 -54.42
C MET A 144 12.51 -5.73 -55.61
N PRO A 145 12.88 -5.49 -56.88
CA PRO A 145 12.21 -6.16 -58.00
C PRO A 145 12.28 -7.70 -57.93
N ASN A 146 13.30 -8.26 -57.28
CA ASN A 146 13.50 -9.70 -57.14
C ASN A 146 12.84 -10.30 -55.88
N LEU A 147 12.36 -9.45 -54.97
CA LEU A 147 11.65 -9.83 -53.73
C LEU A 147 10.13 -9.96 -53.93
N TYR A 148 9.61 -9.52 -55.08
CA TYR A 148 8.19 -9.59 -55.43
C TYR A 148 7.98 -10.58 -56.57
N ALA A 149 6.75 -11.06 -56.74
CA ALA A 149 6.35 -11.81 -57.91
C ALA A 149 6.66 -11.04 -59.21
N SER A 150 7.04 -11.74 -60.28
CA SER A 150 7.39 -11.11 -61.57
C SER A 150 6.25 -10.30 -62.22
N ASP A 151 5.01 -10.57 -61.82
CA ASP A 151 3.80 -9.88 -62.26
C ASP A 151 3.28 -8.86 -61.23
N ALA A 152 4.04 -8.58 -60.15
CA ALA A 152 3.64 -7.62 -59.14
C ALA A 152 3.48 -6.21 -59.74
N PRO A 153 2.47 -5.43 -59.31
CA PRO A 153 2.29 -4.06 -59.80
C PRO A 153 3.54 -3.21 -59.59
N ARG A 154 3.99 -2.52 -60.63
CA ARG A 154 5.23 -1.71 -60.58
C ARG A 154 5.22 -0.67 -59.46
N GLU A 155 4.06 -0.05 -59.20
CA GLU A 155 3.89 0.94 -58.12
C GLU A 155 4.17 0.34 -56.73
N LEU A 156 3.81 -0.94 -56.52
CA LEU A 156 4.08 -1.63 -55.27
C LEU A 156 5.59 -1.83 -55.07
N VAL A 157 6.28 -2.24 -56.12
CA VAL A 157 7.75 -2.42 -56.13
C VAL A 157 8.46 -1.08 -55.95
N ASP A 158 8.04 -0.03 -56.67
CA ASP A 158 8.60 1.33 -56.56
C ASP A 158 8.43 1.88 -55.13
N THR A 159 7.29 1.61 -54.48
CA THR A 159 7.06 1.97 -53.07
C THR A 159 8.03 1.25 -52.14
N ALA A 160 8.25 -0.05 -52.35
CA ALA A 160 9.18 -0.84 -51.54
C ALA A 160 10.64 -0.37 -51.70
N ILE A 161 11.04 0.00 -52.93
CA ILE A 161 12.35 0.61 -53.21
C ILE A 161 12.52 1.89 -52.39
N ALA A 162 11.50 2.75 -52.36
CA ALA A 162 11.56 4.00 -51.60
C ALA A 162 11.66 3.77 -50.08
N ILE A 163 10.90 2.80 -49.54
CA ILE A 163 10.91 2.49 -48.09
C ILE A 163 12.27 1.97 -47.64
N GLU A 164 12.83 0.96 -48.32
CA GLU A 164 14.14 0.41 -47.93
C GLU A 164 15.28 1.37 -48.26
N GLY A 165 15.22 2.05 -49.41
CA GLY A 165 16.24 2.99 -49.85
C GLY A 165 16.40 4.19 -48.92
N GLY A 166 15.35 4.55 -48.17
CA GLY A 166 15.37 5.63 -47.17
C GLY A 166 15.89 5.24 -45.78
N LYS A 167 16.28 3.99 -45.55
CA LYS A 167 16.73 3.52 -44.22
C LYS A 167 18.15 3.93 -43.90
N ASP A 168 18.41 4.09 -42.61
CA ASP A 168 19.77 4.18 -42.09
C ASP A 168 20.50 2.85 -42.31
N LYS A 169 21.67 2.92 -42.96
CA LYS A 169 22.46 1.75 -43.33
C LYS A 169 22.93 0.95 -42.12
N ASP A 170 23.32 1.62 -41.04
CA ASP A 170 23.84 0.96 -39.84
C ASP A 170 22.72 0.21 -39.11
N VAL A 171 21.54 0.83 -39.00
CA VAL A 171 20.37 0.18 -38.40
C VAL A 171 19.92 -1.03 -39.22
N PHE A 172 19.91 -0.91 -40.55
CA PHE A 172 19.58 -2.03 -41.43
C PHE A 172 20.55 -3.20 -41.24
N LEU A 173 21.87 -2.92 -41.23
CA LEU A 173 22.89 -3.94 -40.99
C LEU A 173 22.75 -4.59 -39.61
N GLN A 174 22.58 -3.81 -38.54
CA GLN A 174 22.37 -4.35 -37.18
C GLN A 174 21.14 -5.27 -37.11
N SER A 175 20.04 -4.87 -37.73
CA SER A 175 18.81 -5.67 -37.78
C SER A 175 19.00 -6.95 -38.60
N TRP A 176 19.75 -6.85 -39.71
CA TRP A 176 20.14 -8.00 -40.54
C TRP A 176 21.01 -9.00 -39.76
N HIS A 177 21.98 -8.51 -39.00
CA HIS A 177 22.80 -9.34 -38.12
C HIS A 177 21.96 -10.04 -37.06
N ALA A 178 21.10 -9.30 -36.37
CA ALA A 178 20.30 -9.81 -35.27
C ALA A 178 19.39 -10.97 -35.72
N MET A 179 18.70 -10.86 -36.86
CA MET A 179 17.81 -11.92 -37.34
C MET A 179 18.55 -13.18 -37.87
N LEU A 180 19.83 -13.06 -38.22
CA LEU A 180 20.65 -14.21 -38.66
C LEU A 180 21.36 -14.92 -37.49
N GLN A 181 21.39 -14.32 -36.30
CA GLN A 181 22.00 -14.90 -35.11
C GLN A 181 21.09 -15.87 -34.34
N VAL A 182 19.80 -15.93 -34.69
CA VAL A 182 18.83 -16.73 -33.96
C VAL A 182 18.88 -18.22 -34.30
N ASP A 183 18.57 -19.05 -33.30
CA ASP A 183 18.27 -20.47 -33.48
C ASP A 183 17.09 -20.87 -32.58
N TYR A 184 15.90 -20.90 -33.16
CA TYR A 184 14.67 -21.28 -32.48
C TYR A 184 14.29 -22.74 -32.70
N ARG A 185 15.17 -23.59 -33.26
CA ARG A 185 14.80 -25.00 -33.55
C ARG A 185 14.38 -25.78 -32.31
N GLU A 186 14.94 -25.46 -31.14
CA GLU A 186 14.53 -26.04 -29.86
C GLU A 186 13.20 -25.49 -29.31
N LEU A 187 12.83 -24.28 -29.74
CA LEU A 187 11.56 -23.63 -29.39
C LEU A 187 10.39 -24.26 -30.16
N LEU A 188 10.60 -24.60 -31.44
CA LEU A 188 9.52 -25.03 -32.35
C LEU A 188 8.63 -26.16 -31.81
N PRO A 189 9.18 -27.25 -31.21
CA PRO A 189 8.34 -28.32 -30.65
C PRO A 189 7.56 -27.90 -29.40
N ARG A 190 7.93 -26.77 -28.78
CA ARG A 190 7.31 -26.23 -27.56
C ARG A 190 6.21 -25.22 -27.86
N ILE A 191 6.01 -24.84 -29.13
CA ILE A 191 4.94 -23.92 -29.52
C ILE A 191 3.60 -24.64 -29.43
N ASP A 192 2.79 -24.24 -28.45
CA ASP A 192 1.50 -24.84 -28.08
C ASP A 192 0.29 -24.00 -28.51
N VAL A 193 0.51 -22.86 -29.14
CA VAL A 193 -0.52 -22.00 -29.74
C VAL A 193 -0.75 -22.34 -31.22
N PRO A 194 -1.91 -22.01 -31.81
CA PRO A 194 -2.12 -22.14 -33.26
C PRO A 194 -1.06 -21.37 -34.05
N VAL A 195 -0.48 -22.01 -35.08
CA VAL A 195 0.51 -21.39 -35.96
C VAL A 195 0.07 -21.48 -37.42
N LEU A 196 0.12 -20.35 -38.13
CA LEU A 196 -0.05 -20.28 -39.57
C LEU A 196 1.28 -19.93 -40.23
N LEU A 197 1.76 -20.79 -41.11
CA LEU A 197 2.93 -20.55 -41.95
C LEU A 197 2.46 -20.13 -43.34
N ILE A 198 2.97 -19.01 -43.85
CA ILE A 198 2.64 -18.52 -45.20
C ILE A 198 3.93 -18.28 -45.98
N GLY A 199 4.04 -18.80 -47.19
CA GLY A 199 5.16 -18.51 -48.07
C GLY A 199 4.72 -18.40 -49.52
N GLY A 200 5.42 -17.58 -50.29
CA GLY A 200 5.25 -17.51 -51.74
C GLY A 200 5.94 -18.69 -52.43
N SER A 201 5.33 -19.26 -53.49
CA SER A 201 5.99 -20.33 -54.26
C SER A 201 7.24 -19.88 -54.99
N ASP A 202 7.37 -18.57 -55.23
CA ASP A 202 8.44 -17.96 -56.02
C ASP A 202 9.43 -17.20 -55.13
N ASP A 203 9.28 -17.28 -53.80
CA ASP A 203 10.21 -16.69 -52.83
C ASP A 203 11.57 -17.40 -52.89
N ARG A 204 12.59 -16.65 -53.31
CA ARG A 204 13.98 -17.13 -53.38
C ARG A 204 14.82 -16.69 -52.18
N ILE A 205 14.29 -15.80 -51.35
CA ILE A 205 15.02 -15.23 -50.20
C ILE A 205 14.80 -16.11 -48.97
N THR A 206 13.54 -16.48 -48.72
CA THR A 206 13.14 -17.42 -47.68
C THR A 206 12.28 -18.54 -48.29
N PRO A 207 12.88 -19.41 -49.13
CA PRO A 207 12.13 -20.42 -49.84
C PRO A 207 11.36 -21.33 -48.88
N VAL A 208 10.14 -21.72 -49.30
CA VAL A 208 9.26 -22.58 -48.50
C VAL A 208 9.97 -23.87 -48.08
N ASP A 209 10.76 -24.45 -48.98
CA ASP A 209 11.64 -25.60 -48.73
C ASP A 209 13.11 -25.13 -48.82
N PRO A 210 13.96 -25.32 -47.79
CA PRO A 210 13.68 -26.04 -46.55
C PRO A 210 13.12 -25.20 -45.40
N LEU A 211 13.09 -23.87 -45.50
CA LEU A 211 12.97 -23.02 -44.30
C LEU A 211 11.60 -23.11 -43.61
N LEU A 212 10.51 -22.78 -44.29
CA LEU A 212 9.16 -22.88 -43.69
C LEU A 212 8.73 -24.34 -43.49
N ARG A 213 9.22 -25.27 -44.31
CA ARG A 213 8.97 -26.71 -44.13
C ARG A 213 9.65 -27.28 -42.89
N ASP A 214 10.83 -26.78 -42.51
CA ASP A 214 11.47 -27.16 -41.24
C ASP A 214 10.62 -26.70 -40.04
N ILE A 215 10.06 -25.49 -40.10
CA ILE A 215 9.12 -24.99 -39.08
C ILE A 215 7.86 -25.87 -39.04
N PHE A 216 7.27 -26.14 -40.21
CA PHE A 216 6.07 -26.97 -40.33
C PHE A 216 6.28 -28.38 -39.78
N ALA A 217 7.46 -28.96 -40.00
CA ALA A 217 7.79 -30.31 -39.53
C ALA A 217 7.98 -30.39 -38.01
N ARG A 218 8.29 -29.27 -37.34
CA ARG A 218 8.64 -29.22 -35.91
C ARG A 218 7.54 -28.63 -35.03
N VAL A 219 6.61 -27.85 -35.57
CA VAL A 219 5.52 -27.23 -34.81
C VAL A 219 4.25 -28.09 -34.87
N PRO A 220 3.76 -28.65 -33.75
CA PRO A 220 2.65 -29.61 -33.75
C PRO A 220 1.33 -29.07 -34.32
N MET A 221 1.07 -27.77 -34.16
CA MET A 221 -0.20 -27.10 -34.54
C MET A 221 -0.07 -26.19 -35.77
N ALA A 222 0.98 -26.37 -36.59
CA ALA A 222 1.18 -25.53 -37.76
C ALA A 222 0.24 -25.88 -38.93
N GLU A 223 -0.34 -24.87 -39.56
CA GLU A 223 -0.93 -24.95 -40.90
C GLU A 223 0.03 -24.28 -41.89
N LEU A 224 0.39 -24.94 -43.01
CA LEU A 224 1.19 -24.32 -44.07
C LEU A 224 0.30 -23.91 -45.26
N ARG A 225 0.48 -22.68 -45.73
CA ARG A 225 -0.16 -22.12 -46.93
C ARG A 225 0.91 -21.59 -47.88
N VAL A 226 0.98 -22.19 -49.07
CA VAL A 226 1.87 -21.73 -50.13
C VAL A 226 1.04 -20.92 -51.14
N LEU A 227 1.37 -19.65 -51.31
CA LEU A 227 0.68 -18.75 -52.22
C LEU A 227 1.29 -18.88 -53.62
N ALA A 228 0.51 -19.41 -54.56
CA ALA A 228 0.96 -19.63 -55.94
C ALA A 228 1.38 -18.32 -56.61
N GLY A 229 2.57 -18.34 -57.21
CA GLY A 229 3.20 -17.20 -57.85
C GLY A 229 3.58 -16.06 -56.90
N GLY A 230 3.52 -16.23 -55.57
CA GLY A 230 3.88 -15.17 -54.62
C GLY A 230 5.39 -15.06 -54.41
N GLY A 231 5.89 -13.83 -54.24
CA GLY A 231 7.28 -13.54 -53.87
C GLY A 231 7.52 -13.53 -52.36
N HIS A 232 8.60 -12.87 -51.92
CA HIS A 232 8.95 -12.73 -50.50
C HIS A 232 7.96 -11.83 -49.74
N PHE A 233 7.56 -10.71 -50.34
CA PHE A 233 6.50 -9.83 -49.81
C PHE A 233 5.11 -10.36 -50.20
N CYS A 234 4.84 -11.63 -49.90
CA CYS A 234 3.61 -12.34 -50.24
C CYS A 234 2.34 -11.73 -49.61
N ASN A 235 2.50 -10.97 -48.53
CA ASN A 235 1.42 -10.20 -47.91
C ASN A 235 0.97 -9.00 -48.77
N LEU A 236 1.81 -8.55 -49.71
CA LEU A 236 1.55 -7.41 -50.58
C LEU A 236 1.24 -7.83 -52.02
N ASP A 237 2.08 -8.65 -52.66
CA ASP A 237 1.88 -9.06 -54.07
C ASP A 237 0.77 -10.10 -54.28
N ARG A 238 0.39 -10.81 -53.22
CA ARG A 238 -0.72 -11.78 -53.15
C ARG A 238 -1.65 -11.47 -51.98
N ALA A 239 -1.88 -10.17 -51.71
CA ALA A 239 -2.65 -9.70 -50.55
C ALA A 239 -4.01 -10.38 -50.36
N GLU A 240 -4.78 -10.60 -51.45
CA GLU A 240 -6.08 -11.29 -51.37
C GLU A 240 -5.94 -12.74 -50.90
N ALA A 241 -5.00 -13.49 -51.48
CA ALA A 241 -4.73 -14.88 -51.11
C ALA A 241 -4.15 -14.99 -49.69
N PHE A 242 -3.30 -14.03 -49.30
CA PHE A 242 -2.78 -13.91 -47.94
C PHE A 242 -3.91 -13.68 -46.94
N ASN A 243 -4.81 -12.74 -47.21
CA ASN A 243 -5.96 -12.43 -46.35
C ASN A 243 -6.95 -13.61 -46.29
N ALA A 244 -7.14 -14.33 -47.40
CA ALA A 244 -7.96 -15.54 -47.44
C ALA A 244 -7.39 -16.69 -46.59
N ALA A 245 -6.08 -16.71 -46.36
CA ALA A 245 -5.44 -17.62 -45.40
C ALA A 245 -5.54 -17.10 -43.96
N LEU A 246 -5.20 -15.82 -43.73
CA LEU A 246 -5.09 -15.22 -42.41
C LEU A 246 -6.44 -15.07 -41.70
N VAL A 247 -7.46 -14.51 -42.35
CA VAL A 247 -8.74 -14.17 -41.71
C VAL A 247 -9.46 -15.42 -41.15
N PRO A 248 -9.59 -16.53 -41.92
CA PRO A 248 -10.21 -17.74 -41.38
C PRO A 248 -9.35 -18.38 -40.28
N PHE A 249 -8.02 -18.28 -40.35
CA PHE A 249 -7.13 -18.78 -39.32
C PHE A 249 -7.34 -18.04 -38.00
N LEU A 250 -7.30 -16.70 -37.98
CA LEU A 250 -7.51 -15.90 -36.77
C LEU A 250 -8.89 -16.20 -36.14
N ARG A 251 -9.93 -16.38 -36.96
CA ARG A 251 -11.26 -16.79 -36.48
C ARG A 251 -11.27 -18.18 -35.84
N ARG A 252 -10.48 -19.12 -36.36
CA ARG A 252 -10.35 -20.47 -35.77
C ARG A 252 -9.44 -20.48 -34.54
N ALA A 253 -8.40 -19.66 -34.52
CA ALA A 253 -7.53 -19.47 -33.36
C ALA A 253 -8.32 -18.89 -32.17
N ARG A 254 -9.32 -18.04 -32.43
CA ARG A 254 -10.33 -17.64 -31.42
C ARG A 254 -11.16 -18.83 -30.89
N ALA A 255 -11.57 -19.74 -31.77
CA ALA A 255 -12.42 -20.89 -31.42
C ALA A 255 -11.65 -22.10 -30.84
N ARG A 256 -10.34 -22.17 -31.08
CA ARG A 256 -9.39 -23.12 -30.52
C ARG A 256 -8.44 -22.38 -29.59
N ALA A 257 -8.94 -21.98 -28.42
CA ALA A 257 -8.09 -22.10 -27.25
C ALA A 257 -7.64 -23.57 -27.20
N PRO A 258 -6.35 -23.89 -27.20
CA PRO A 258 -5.91 -25.26 -27.05
C PRO A 258 -6.53 -25.85 -25.77
N GLN A 259 -7.14 -27.02 -25.93
CA GLN A 259 -7.25 -27.98 -24.84
C GLN A 259 -5.89 -28.04 -24.13
N ALA A 260 -5.92 -27.85 -22.82
CA ALA A 260 -4.78 -27.98 -21.93
C ALA A 260 -3.88 -29.15 -22.37
N LEU A 261 -2.72 -28.82 -22.95
CA LEU A 261 -1.61 -29.76 -23.05
C LEU A 261 -1.17 -30.02 -21.61
N ALA A 262 -1.26 -31.29 -21.22
CA ALA A 262 -1.07 -31.74 -19.86
C ALA A 262 0.28 -31.25 -19.31
N LEU A 263 0.18 -30.34 -18.34
CA LEU A 263 1.13 -30.26 -17.24
C LEU A 263 1.30 -31.69 -16.67
N PRO A 264 2.51 -32.10 -16.26
CA PRO A 264 2.69 -33.39 -15.59
C PRO A 264 1.71 -33.45 -14.42
N ALA A 265 0.76 -34.39 -14.52
CA ALA A 265 -0.38 -34.61 -13.63
C ALA A 265 -0.99 -33.34 -13.01
N ALA A 266 -2.21 -32.99 -13.44
CA ALA A 266 -3.04 -32.06 -12.69
C ALA A 266 -2.95 -32.38 -11.18
N PRO A 267 -2.63 -31.41 -10.30
CA PRO A 267 -3.16 -31.52 -8.95
C PRO A 267 -4.67 -31.68 -9.10
N PRO A 268 -5.30 -32.48 -8.24
CA PRO A 268 -6.66 -32.95 -8.45
C PRO A 268 -7.55 -31.80 -8.92
N THR A 269 -8.42 -32.09 -9.91
CA THR A 269 -9.61 -31.29 -10.27
C THR A 269 -9.95 -30.36 -9.12
N PRO A 270 -10.06 -29.02 -9.27
CA PRO A 270 -10.52 -28.20 -8.16
C PRO A 270 -11.77 -28.88 -7.69
N SER A 271 -11.65 -29.38 -6.46
CA SER A 271 -12.77 -29.99 -5.82
C SER A 271 -13.88 -28.96 -5.93
N SER A 272 -15.12 -29.39 -6.12
CA SER A 272 -16.24 -28.53 -5.73
C SER A 272 -16.10 -28.06 -4.27
N ALA A 273 -15.16 -28.61 -3.49
CA ALA A 273 -14.74 -28.12 -2.19
C ALA A 273 -13.94 -26.82 -2.29
N ALA A 274 -14.33 -25.89 -1.42
CA ALA A 274 -13.65 -24.63 -1.20
C ALA A 274 -12.17 -24.82 -0.83
N THR A 275 -11.34 -23.83 -1.13
CA THR A 275 -9.94 -23.75 -0.68
C THR A 275 -9.85 -23.24 0.77
N VAL A 276 -8.70 -23.43 1.43
CA VAL A 276 -8.45 -22.82 2.75
C VAL A 276 -8.49 -21.29 2.69
N ALA A 277 -8.07 -20.67 1.59
CA ALA A 277 -8.21 -19.23 1.37
C ALA A 277 -9.69 -18.77 1.39
N GLU A 278 -10.58 -19.51 0.74
CA GLU A 278 -12.02 -19.26 0.78
C GLU A 278 -12.58 -19.43 2.19
N ALA A 279 -12.21 -20.52 2.87
CA ALA A 279 -12.64 -20.78 4.24
C ALA A 279 -12.13 -19.72 5.23
N LEU A 280 -10.92 -19.19 5.04
CA LEU A 280 -10.36 -18.12 5.85
C LEU A 280 -11.19 -16.83 5.69
N LEU A 281 -11.48 -16.41 4.46
CA LEU A 281 -12.28 -15.22 4.20
C LEU A 281 -13.71 -15.37 4.74
N GLU A 282 -14.32 -16.54 4.52
CA GLU A 282 -15.64 -16.85 5.06
C GLU A 282 -15.64 -16.84 6.59
N GLN A 283 -14.60 -17.40 7.22
CA GLN A 283 -14.50 -17.39 8.67
C GLN A 283 -14.34 -15.97 9.21
N LEU A 284 -13.47 -15.15 8.63
CA LEU A 284 -13.32 -13.74 9.03
C LEU A 284 -14.66 -13.00 8.92
N HIS A 285 -15.39 -13.20 7.82
CA HIS A 285 -16.72 -12.64 7.63
C HIS A 285 -17.73 -13.12 8.70
N ARG A 286 -17.77 -14.42 8.99
CA ARG A 286 -18.63 -15.03 10.03
C ARG A 286 -18.23 -14.68 11.46
N ARG A 287 -17.07 -14.07 11.68
CA ARG A 287 -16.60 -13.55 12.98
C ARG A 287 -16.71 -12.03 13.06
N ASP A 288 -17.50 -11.44 12.17
CA ASP A 288 -17.77 -10.00 12.12
C ASP A 288 -16.49 -9.16 12.01
N VAL A 289 -15.43 -9.72 11.39
CA VAL A 289 -14.23 -8.94 11.03
C VAL A 289 -14.64 -7.98 9.92
N PRO A 290 -14.62 -6.66 10.16
CA PRO A 290 -15.32 -5.71 9.30
C PRO A 290 -14.54 -5.40 8.02
N CYS A 291 -13.21 -5.35 8.13
CA CYS A 291 -12.32 -4.90 7.07
C CYS A 291 -11.05 -5.75 7.05
N LEU A 292 -10.53 -5.96 5.83
CA LEU A 292 -9.22 -6.53 5.54
C LEU A 292 -8.38 -5.46 4.84
N PHE A 293 -7.51 -4.80 5.59
CA PHE A 293 -6.59 -3.78 5.06
C PHE A 293 -5.33 -4.44 4.49
N SER A 294 -4.86 -4.04 3.32
CA SER A 294 -3.73 -4.73 2.70
C SER A 294 -2.96 -3.92 1.67
N ASN A 295 -1.66 -4.19 1.58
CA ASN A 295 -0.85 -4.03 0.36
C ASN A 295 -0.58 -5.42 -0.22
N SER A 296 -1.01 -5.69 -1.45
CA SER A 296 -0.99 -7.04 -2.03
C SER A 296 0.41 -7.50 -2.46
N GLY A 297 0.65 -8.80 -2.38
CA GLY A 297 1.89 -9.46 -2.79
C GLY A 297 1.67 -10.77 -3.57
N THR A 298 2.74 -11.41 -4.04
CA THR A 298 2.67 -12.62 -4.90
C THR A 298 2.12 -13.88 -4.19
N ASP A 299 2.13 -13.87 -2.87
CA ASP A 299 1.53 -14.87 -1.96
C ASP A 299 0.00 -14.74 -1.85
N PHE A 300 -0.59 -13.63 -2.32
CA PHE A 300 -2.03 -13.35 -2.19
C PHE A 300 -2.89 -14.08 -3.20
N THR A 301 -2.28 -14.65 -4.23
CA THR A 301 -2.99 -15.31 -5.34
C THR A 301 -4.15 -16.23 -4.90
N PRO A 302 -4.07 -17.03 -3.81
CA PRO A 302 -5.21 -17.84 -3.37
C PRO A 302 -6.37 -16.99 -2.81
N LEU A 303 -6.06 -15.90 -2.08
CA LEU A 303 -7.06 -14.98 -1.55
C LEU A 303 -7.72 -14.17 -2.67
N ILE A 304 -6.95 -13.74 -3.67
CA ILE A 304 -7.48 -13.00 -4.83
C ILE A 304 -8.44 -13.88 -5.63
N GLU A 305 -8.07 -15.13 -5.90
CA GLU A 305 -8.95 -16.10 -6.57
C GLU A 305 -10.23 -16.34 -5.76
N ALA A 306 -10.11 -16.49 -4.44
CA ALA A 306 -11.25 -16.65 -3.54
C ALA A 306 -12.20 -15.44 -3.56
N LEU A 307 -11.66 -14.22 -3.55
CA LEU A 307 -12.42 -12.97 -3.61
C LEU A 307 -13.10 -12.74 -4.96
N ALA A 308 -12.55 -13.28 -6.05
CA ALA A 308 -13.11 -13.15 -7.40
C ALA A 308 -14.37 -14.01 -7.61
N LYS A 309 -14.63 -14.99 -6.73
CA LYS A 309 -15.83 -15.84 -6.82
C LYS A 309 -17.11 -15.02 -6.61
N PRO A 310 -18.13 -15.18 -7.48
CA PRO A 310 -19.41 -14.50 -7.29
C PRO A 310 -20.03 -14.83 -5.92
N GLY A 311 -20.34 -13.80 -5.13
CA GLY A 311 -20.94 -13.97 -3.81
C GLY A 311 -19.96 -14.43 -2.71
N ALA A 312 -18.65 -14.28 -2.90
CA ALA A 312 -17.66 -14.58 -1.87
C ALA A 312 -17.98 -13.88 -0.54
N ALA A 313 -18.08 -14.67 0.54
CA ALA A 313 -18.24 -14.16 1.89
C ALA A 313 -16.87 -13.72 2.42
N ALA A 314 -16.65 -12.41 2.53
CA ALA A 314 -15.39 -11.83 2.99
C ALA A 314 -15.61 -10.52 3.77
N PRO A 315 -14.65 -10.10 4.61
CA PRO A 315 -14.58 -8.71 5.08
C PRO A 315 -14.46 -7.72 3.92
N ARG A 316 -14.79 -6.45 4.17
CA ARG A 316 -14.53 -5.39 3.17
C ARG A 316 -13.02 -5.28 2.92
N VAL A 317 -12.56 -5.55 1.71
CA VAL A 317 -11.16 -5.43 1.34
C VAL A 317 -10.81 -3.96 1.08
N VAL A 318 -9.71 -3.51 1.68
CA VAL A 318 -9.24 -2.11 1.60
C VAL A 318 -7.77 -2.12 1.19
N ALA A 319 -7.50 -1.76 -0.07
CA ALA A 319 -6.14 -1.71 -0.59
C ALA A 319 -5.44 -0.40 -0.19
N ALA A 320 -4.17 -0.48 0.20
CA ALA A 320 -3.27 0.65 0.36
C ALA A 320 -1.95 0.34 -0.37
N ALA A 321 -1.26 1.37 -0.86
CA ALA A 321 -0.02 1.20 -1.65
C ALA A 321 1.23 0.99 -0.79
N HIS A 322 1.08 0.86 0.53
CA HIS A 322 2.15 0.60 1.49
C HIS A 322 1.60 -0.02 2.76
N GLU A 323 2.30 -1.01 3.34
CA GLU A 323 1.82 -1.74 4.52
C GLU A 323 1.66 -0.85 5.75
N ASN A 324 2.60 0.07 5.99
CA ASN A 324 2.47 1.09 7.05
C ASN A 324 1.14 1.88 6.96
N THR A 325 0.69 2.25 5.76
CA THR A 325 -0.60 2.90 5.56
C THR A 325 -1.75 1.95 5.90
N ALA A 326 -1.70 0.69 5.44
CA ALA A 326 -2.73 -0.31 5.69
C ALA A 326 -2.92 -0.58 7.21
N ILE A 327 -1.82 -0.79 7.94
CA ILE A 327 -1.89 -1.05 9.39
C ILE A 327 -2.29 0.20 10.18
N ALA A 328 -1.89 1.40 9.75
CA ALA A 328 -2.35 2.64 10.37
C ALA A 328 -3.86 2.86 10.15
N MET A 329 -4.39 2.56 8.95
CA MET A 329 -5.83 2.56 8.69
C MET A 329 -6.57 1.56 9.58
N ALA A 330 -6.05 0.34 9.73
CA ALA A 330 -6.64 -0.64 10.65
C ALA A 330 -6.64 -0.11 12.09
N HIS A 331 -5.53 0.48 12.54
CA HIS A 331 -5.42 1.09 13.87
C HIS A 331 -6.52 2.14 14.09
N GLY A 332 -6.64 3.14 13.21
CA GLY A 332 -7.66 4.19 13.35
C GLY A 332 -9.10 3.68 13.22
N TYR A 333 -9.33 2.67 12.39
CA TYR A 333 -10.63 2.00 12.29
C TYR A 333 -11.01 1.33 13.62
N GLN A 334 -10.08 0.63 14.27
CA GLN A 334 -10.33 0.00 15.57
C GLN A 334 -10.69 1.03 16.63
N LEU A 335 -9.94 2.15 16.70
CA LEU A 335 -10.13 3.18 17.72
C LEU A 335 -11.55 3.76 17.73
N LEU A 336 -12.17 3.92 16.55
CA LEU A 336 -13.51 4.48 16.42
C LEU A 336 -14.64 3.45 16.33
N SER A 337 -14.37 2.26 15.79
CA SER A 337 -15.41 1.23 15.63
C SER A 337 -15.51 0.28 16.82
N GLY A 338 -14.43 0.12 17.59
CA GLY A 338 -14.28 -0.92 18.62
C GLY A 338 -14.18 -2.35 18.09
N HIS A 339 -14.25 -2.57 16.77
CA HIS A 339 -14.17 -3.90 16.16
C HIS A 339 -12.72 -4.24 15.81
N VAL A 340 -12.33 -5.50 15.96
CA VAL A 340 -10.99 -5.99 15.62
C VAL A 340 -10.84 -6.07 14.09
N PRO A 341 -10.01 -5.21 13.46
CA PRO A 341 -9.76 -5.28 12.03
C PRO A 341 -8.74 -6.38 11.70
N ALA A 342 -8.74 -6.81 10.44
CA ALA A 342 -7.67 -7.63 9.89
C ALA A 342 -6.75 -6.81 9.00
N VAL A 343 -5.45 -7.10 9.06
CA VAL A 343 -4.42 -6.58 8.15
C VAL A 343 -3.79 -7.76 7.45
N MET A 344 -3.56 -7.68 6.14
CA MET A 344 -2.79 -8.67 5.41
C MET A 344 -1.58 -8.00 4.74
N ALA A 345 -0.38 -8.38 5.17
CA ALA A 345 0.89 -7.94 4.62
C ALA A 345 1.48 -9.00 3.67
N HIS A 346 2.38 -8.55 2.79
CA HIS A 346 3.23 -9.45 2.02
C HIS A 346 4.22 -10.20 2.93
N VAL A 347 4.84 -11.26 2.40
CA VAL A 347 5.91 -12.01 3.07
C VAL A 347 7.07 -11.08 3.41
N ASN A 348 7.91 -11.50 4.38
CA ASN A 348 9.19 -10.90 4.73
C ASN A 348 9.25 -9.36 4.66
N VAL A 349 9.58 -8.78 3.49
CA VAL A 349 9.73 -7.33 3.30
C VAL A 349 8.44 -6.54 3.55
N GLY A 350 7.27 -7.07 3.16
CA GLY A 350 6.00 -6.41 3.45
C GLY A 350 5.61 -6.55 4.91
N THR A 351 5.93 -7.70 5.51
CA THR A 351 5.88 -7.87 6.96
C THR A 351 6.74 -6.78 7.61
N ALA A 352 8.02 -6.63 7.25
CA ALA A 352 8.90 -5.60 7.79
C ALA A 352 8.35 -4.16 7.65
N ASN A 353 7.76 -3.81 6.51
CA ASN A 353 7.09 -2.51 6.30
C ASN A 353 5.92 -2.24 7.26
N SER A 354 5.34 -3.29 7.86
CA SER A 354 4.25 -3.18 8.86
C SER A 354 4.75 -2.93 10.28
N GLY A 355 6.07 -3.06 10.53
CA GLY A 355 6.62 -3.16 11.88
C GLY A 355 6.33 -1.94 12.76
N LEU A 356 6.45 -0.73 12.21
CA LEU A 356 6.18 0.51 12.95
C LEU A 356 4.73 0.56 13.46
N GLY A 357 3.76 0.29 12.57
CA GLY A 357 2.35 0.27 12.94
C GLY A 357 2.00 -0.82 13.95
N LEU A 358 2.66 -1.97 13.89
CA LEU A 358 2.47 -3.08 14.83
C LEU A 358 3.02 -2.74 16.22
N ILE A 359 4.21 -2.13 16.29
CA ILE A 359 4.77 -1.61 17.55
C ILE A 359 3.82 -0.56 18.15
N ASN A 360 3.33 0.36 17.32
CA ASN A 360 2.36 1.36 17.76
C ASN A 360 1.09 0.70 18.32
N ALA A 361 0.52 -0.27 17.61
CA ALA A 361 -0.66 -1.00 18.05
C ALA A 361 -0.43 -1.77 19.36
N ARG A 362 0.74 -2.40 19.54
CA ARG A 362 1.08 -3.10 20.78
C ARG A 362 1.15 -2.15 21.97
N ARG A 363 1.88 -1.05 21.84
CA ARG A 363 2.02 -0.07 22.93
C ARG A 363 0.74 0.70 23.19
N ALA A 364 -0.10 0.87 22.18
CA ALA A 364 -1.46 1.36 22.31
C ALA A 364 -2.47 0.27 22.69
N ARG A 365 -2.06 -0.97 22.97
CA ARG A 365 -2.96 -2.11 23.27
C ARG A 365 -4.16 -2.22 22.32
N VAL A 366 -3.99 -1.85 21.05
CA VAL A 366 -5.05 -1.88 20.04
C VAL A 366 -5.15 -3.29 19.45
N PRO A 367 -6.30 -3.98 19.58
CA PRO A 367 -6.47 -5.32 19.05
C PRO A 367 -6.55 -5.30 17.53
N MET A 368 -5.76 -6.16 16.89
CA MET A 368 -5.82 -6.38 15.43
C MET A 368 -5.30 -7.77 15.08
N LEU A 369 -5.90 -8.38 14.06
CA LEU A 369 -5.40 -9.61 13.46
C LEU A 369 -4.46 -9.24 12.32
N VAL A 370 -3.15 -9.29 12.55
CA VAL A 370 -2.16 -9.09 11.50
C VAL A 370 -1.85 -10.44 10.88
N MET A 371 -2.07 -10.55 9.59
CA MET A 371 -1.76 -11.72 8.80
C MET A 371 -0.65 -11.37 7.81
N ALA A 372 0.17 -12.36 7.46
CA ALA A 372 1.10 -12.24 6.35
C ALA A 372 1.22 -13.56 5.63
N GLY A 373 1.50 -13.54 4.34
CA GLY A 373 1.90 -14.77 3.66
C GLY A 373 3.22 -15.29 4.21
N LEU A 374 3.48 -16.55 3.90
CA LEU A 374 4.79 -17.15 4.05
C LEU A 374 5.23 -17.68 2.68
N THR A 375 6.51 -17.53 2.40
CA THR A 375 7.15 -18.13 1.24
C THR A 375 6.84 -19.64 1.18
N PRO A 376 6.53 -20.18 -0.01
CA PRO A 376 6.31 -21.61 -0.16
C PRO A 376 7.53 -22.43 0.31
N TYR A 377 7.32 -23.45 1.14
CA TYR A 377 8.36 -24.35 1.62
C TYR A 377 8.74 -25.44 0.61
N THR A 378 8.07 -25.52 -0.54
CA THR A 378 8.40 -26.47 -1.61
C THR A 378 8.44 -25.84 -2.99
N ASP A 379 9.37 -26.31 -3.83
CA ASP A 379 9.46 -26.06 -5.27
C ASP A 379 8.90 -27.22 -6.10
N ALA A 380 8.27 -28.22 -5.46
CA ALA A 380 7.68 -29.38 -6.13
C ALA A 380 6.42 -28.97 -6.92
N PRO A 381 6.40 -29.09 -8.25
CA PRO A 381 5.28 -28.59 -9.08
C PRO A 381 3.92 -29.25 -8.80
N ALA A 382 3.93 -30.46 -8.23
CA ALA A 382 2.73 -31.21 -7.88
C ALA A 382 1.96 -30.62 -6.68
N VAL A 383 2.58 -29.71 -5.88
CA VAL A 383 1.96 -29.10 -4.72
C VAL A 383 1.33 -27.76 -5.11
N PRO A 384 0.00 -27.56 -5.01
CA PRO A 384 -0.61 -26.26 -5.20
C PRO A 384 0.01 -25.22 -4.28
N GLY A 385 0.32 -24.04 -4.82
CA GLY A 385 0.97 -22.96 -4.05
C GLY A 385 2.49 -23.08 -3.90
N HIS A 386 3.16 -24.02 -4.57
CA HIS A 386 4.63 -24.14 -4.62
C HIS A 386 5.32 -22.87 -5.15
N ARG A 387 6.66 -22.88 -5.11
CA ARG A 387 7.47 -21.77 -5.64
C ARG A 387 7.36 -21.64 -7.16
N THR A 388 6.98 -20.45 -7.63
CA THR A 388 6.79 -20.09 -9.04
C THR A 388 7.48 -18.78 -9.43
N ASN A 389 8.13 -18.08 -8.50
CA ASN A 389 8.75 -16.77 -8.76
C ASN A 389 10.06 -16.63 -7.98
N PHE A 390 11.13 -16.13 -8.64
CA PHE A 390 12.46 -15.97 -8.06
C PHE A 390 12.46 -15.22 -6.71
N VAL A 391 11.56 -14.26 -6.52
CA VAL A 391 11.45 -13.49 -5.26
C VAL A 391 11.16 -14.39 -4.06
N GLN A 392 10.51 -15.53 -4.26
CA GLN A 392 10.22 -16.49 -3.19
C GLN A 392 11.50 -17.12 -2.63
N TRP A 393 12.56 -17.28 -3.42
CA TRP A 393 13.87 -17.70 -2.89
C TRP A 393 14.57 -16.58 -2.13
N GLY A 394 14.54 -15.35 -2.64
CA GLY A 394 15.19 -14.22 -1.99
C GLY A 394 14.51 -13.75 -0.70
N GLN A 395 13.20 -13.94 -0.59
CA GLN A 395 12.40 -13.48 0.55
C GLN A 395 12.13 -14.58 1.58
N ASP A 396 12.64 -15.80 1.37
CA ASP A 396 12.49 -16.89 2.35
C ASP A 396 13.18 -16.55 3.68
N SER A 397 12.58 -16.95 4.79
CA SER A 397 13.04 -16.61 6.14
C SER A 397 12.94 -17.80 7.07
N PHE A 398 13.99 -18.04 7.87
CA PHE A 398 13.98 -19.12 8.87
C PHE A 398 12.86 -18.96 9.91
N ASP A 399 12.62 -17.72 10.34
CA ASP A 399 11.56 -17.38 11.30
C ASP A 399 11.05 -15.96 11.00
N GLN A 400 10.05 -15.84 10.12
CA GLN A 400 9.43 -14.55 9.80
C GLN A 400 8.71 -13.94 11.02
N ALA A 401 8.18 -14.76 11.93
CA ALA A 401 7.48 -14.27 13.11
C ALA A 401 8.44 -13.64 14.13
N ALA A 402 9.75 -13.95 14.08
CA ALA A 402 10.76 -13.30 14.91
C ALA A 402 10.77 -11.77 14.78
N TYR A 403 10.36 -11.22 13.64
CA TYR A 403 10.30 -9.77 13.44
C TYR A 403 9.38 -9.09 14.45
N PHE A 404 8.28 -9.75 14.83
CA PHE A 404 7.19 -9.14 15.63
C PHE A 404 6.85 -9.89 16.90
N ARG A 405 7.57 -10.95 17.26
CA ARG A 405 7.30 -11.73 18.47
C ARG A 405 7.29 -10.89 19.74
N GLU A 406 8.19 -9.91 19.87
CA GLU A 406 8.19 -8.98 21.01
C GLU A 406 6.94 -8.09 21.05
N PHE A 407 6.41 -7.73 19.88
CA PHE A 407 5.34 -6.75 19.74
C PHE A 407 3.97 -7.37 19.43
N THR A 408 3.82 -8.68 19.61
CA THR A 408 2.54 -9.38 19.43
C THR A 408 2.20 -10.14 20.70
N LYS A 409 0.90 -10.31 20.96
CA LYS A 409 0.43 -11.14 22.08
C LYS A 409 0.61 -12.63 21.81
N TRP A 410 0.58 -12.99 20.53
CA TRP A 410 0.63 -14.35 20.04
C TRP A 410 1.00 -14.35 18.57
N ASP A 411 1.95 -15.20 18.19
CA ASP A 411 2.26 -15.53 16.82
C ASP A 411 1.96 -17.01 16.51
N TYR A 412 1.51 -17.29 15.29
CA TYR A 412 1.29 -18.66 14.84
C TYR A 412 1.46 -18.80 13.33
N ARG A 413 1.90 -19.98 12.90
CA ARG A 413 1.94 -20.38 11.49
C ARG A 413 0.82 -21.36 11.23
N LEU A 414 -0.09 -21.01 10.32
CA LEU A 414 -1.16 -21.90 9.92
C LEU A 414 -0.56 -23.16 9.28
N ALA A 415 -0.69 -24.30 9.95
CA ALA A 415 -0.01 -25.53 9.55
C ALA A 415 -0.81 -26.34 8.52
N THR A 416 -2.14 -26.42 8.68
CA THR A 416 -3.03 -27.22 7.84
C THR A 416 -4.44 -26.62 7.83
N ALA A 417 -5.29 -27.08 6.90
CA ALA A 417 -6.71 -26.69 6.80
C ALA A 417 -7.50 -26.91 8.11
N ASP A 418 -7.24 -28.03 8.82
CA ASP A 418 -8.00 -28.40 10.02
C ASP A 418 -7.75 -27.47 11.21
N HIS A 419 -6.64 -26.74 11.21
CA HIS A 419 -6.31 -25.79 12.27
C HIS A 419 -6.91 -24.40 12.04
N LEU A 420 -7.42 -24.09 10.85
CA LEU A 420 -7.86 -22.75 10.46
C LEU A 420 -8.87 -22.18 11.45
N GLU A 421 -9.92 -22.96 11.76
CA GLU A 421 -11.00 -22.48 12.62
C GLU A 421 -10.50 -22.09 14.02
N VAL A 422 -9.74 -22.99 14.65
CA VAL A 422 -9.18 -22.77 15.98
C VAL A 422 -8.15 -21.65 15.96
N ALA A 423 -7.32 -21.55 14.92
CA ALA A 423 -6.27 -20.54 14.82
C ALA A 423 -6.88 -19.13 14.75
N VAL A 424 -7.86 -18.89 13.87
CA VAL A 424 -8.51 -17.57 13.74
C VAL A 424 -9.34 -17.23 14.97
N ASP A 425 -10.14 -18.17 15.49
CA ASP A 425 -10.96 -17.92 16.70
C ASP A 425 -10.06 -17.63 17.92
N ARG A 426 -8.93 -18.33 18.03
CA ARG A 426 -7.93 -18.07 19.08
C ARG A 426 -7.24 -16.72 18.89
N ALA A 427 -6.85 -16.39 17.65
CA ALA A 427 -6.19 -15.14 17.34
C ALA A 427 -7.08 -13.94 17.74
N LEU A 428 -8.35 -13.95 17.32
CA LEU A 428 -9.32 -12.92 17.67
C LEU A 428 -9.58 -12.86 19.18
N ALA A 429 -9.78 -14.01 19.83
CA ALA A 429 -9.98 -14.05 21.28
C ALA A 429 -8.77 -13.50 22.05
N ILE A 430 -7.54 -13.84 21.65
CA ILE A 430 -6.32 -13.33 22.29
C ILE A 430 -6.15 -11.84 22.01
N ALA A 431 -6.35 -11.38 20.78
CA ALA A 431 -6.20 -9.98 20.42
C ALA A 431 -7.07 -9.08 21.30
N ASP A 432 -8.33 -9.48 21.49
CA ASP A 432 -9.36 -8.71 22.19
C ASP A 432 -9.40 -8.94 23.72
N SER A 433 -8.68 -9.94 24.24
CA SER A 433 -8.59 -10.16 25.69
C SER A 433 -7.69 -9.11 26.35
N ASP A 434 -8.01 -8.67 27.57
CA ASP A 434 -7.13 -7.74 28.28
C ASP A 434 -5.82 -8.36 28.79
N PRO A 435 -4.69 -7.62 28.77
CA PRO A 435 -4.50 -6.37 28.03
C PRO A 435 -4.55 -6.62 26.52
N ALA A 436 -5.42 -5.90 25.79
CA ALA A 436 -5.62 -6.09 24.35
C ALA A 436 -4.37 -5.76 23.52
N GLY A 437 -4.31 -6.22 22.28
CA GLY A 437 -3.19 -5.95 21.38
C GLY A 437 -3.14 -6.80 20.12
N PRO A 438 -2.17 -6.53 19.23
CA PRO A 438 -2.03 -7.23 17.96
C PRO A 438 -1.61 -8.70 18.15
N VAL A 439 -2.08 -9.55 17.25
CA VAL A 439 -1.62 -10.94 17.06
C VAL A 439 -1.13 -11.12 15.63
N TYR A 440 -0.25 -12.09 15.40
CA TYR A 440 0.38 -12.31 14.10
C TYR A 440 0.17 -13.74 13.59
N LEU A 441 -0.44 -13.88 12.41
CA LEU A 441 -0.73 -15.17 11.79
C LEU A 441 -0.03 -15.26 10.43
N THR A 442 0.90 -16.20 10.28
CA THR A 442 1.56 -16.47 9.00
C THR A 442 0.82 -17.55 8.22
N LEU A 443 0.67 -17.33 6.92
CA LEU A 443 -0.17 -18.11 6.02
C LEU A 443 0.68 -18.69 4.88
N PRO A 444 1.16 -19.94 4.99
CA PRO A 444 1.86 -20.60 3.87
C PRO A 444 0.95 -20.72 2.66
N LYS A 445 1.48 -20.36 1.48
CA LYS A 445 0.71 -20.35 0.23
C LYS A 445 0.15 -21.74 -0.12
N GLU A 446 0.92 -22.80 0.14
CA GLU A 446 0.49 -24.18 -0.08
C GLU A 446 -0.72 -24.54 0.78
N VAL A 447 -0.74 -24.07 2.04
CA VAL A 447 -1.85 -24.30 2.94
C VAL A 447 -3.08 -23.53 2.46
N LEU A 448 -2.92 -22.28 2.01
CA LEU A 448 -4.02 -21.49 1.45
C LEU A 448 -4.61 -22.10 0.16
N CYS A 449 -3.78 -22.70 -0.69
CA CYS A 449 -4.20 -23.39 -1.90
C CYS A 449 -4.81 -24.78 -1.66
N ALA A 450 -4.59 -25.39 -0.49
CA ALA A 450 -5.10 -26.71 -0.19
C ALA A 450 -6.64 -26.72 -0.13
N PRO A 451 -7.29 -27.87 -0.40
CA PRO A 451 -8.71 -28.04 -0.11
C PRO A 451 -9.00 -27.74 1.37
N ALA A 452 -10.07 -27.00 1.64
CA ALA A 452 -10.57 -26.81 2.99
C ALA A 452 -11.06 -28.12 3.60
N SER A 453 -11.14 -28.15 4.93
CA SER A 453 -11.77 -29.27 5.64
C SER A 453 -13.24 -29.40 5.20
N SER A 454 -13.75 -30.62 5.10
CA SER A 454 -15.15 -30.87 4.72
C SER A 454 -16.15 -30.43 5.78
N ALA A 455 -15.68 -30.14 6.99
CA ALA A 455 -16.51 -29.60 8.08
C ALA A 455 -16.88 -28.13 7.78
N PRO A 456 -18.16 -27.76 7.85
CA PRO A 456 -18.57 -26.37 7.67
C PRO A 456 -18.02 -25.51 8.82
N VAL A 457 -17.71 -24.24 8.52
CA VAL A 457 -17.31 -23.26 9.54
C VAL A 457 -18.41 -23.18 10.61
N SER A 458 -18.04 -23.27 11.89
CA SER A 458 -19.03 -23.22 12.96
C SER A 458 -19.70 -21.84 13.00
N PRO A 459 -21.01 -21.78 13.29
CA PRO A 459 -21.74 -20.51 13.35
C PRO A 459 -21.32 -19.63 14.54
N ARG A 460 -20.64 -20.20 15.54
CA ARG A 460 -20.16 -19.49 16.73
C ARG A 460 -18.65 -19.69 16.90
N PRO A 461 -17.94 -18.70 17.43
CA PRO A 461 -16.52 -18.85 17.73
C PRO A 461 -16.29 -19.90 18.83
N ARG A 462 -15.23 -20.68 18.69
CA ARG A 462 -14.78 -21.70 19.66
C ARG A 462 -14.19 -21.11 20.93
N LEU A 463 -13.63 -19.90 20.83
CA LEU A 463 -13.00 -19.19 21.93
C LEU A 463 -13.59 -17.79 22.03
N ARG A 464 -13.62 -17.25 23.25
CA ARG A 464 -14.11 -15.89 23.51
C ARG A 464 -13.03 -15.09 24.23
N PRO A 465 -13.00 -13.76 24.04
CA PRO A 465 -12.12 -12.90 24.81
C PRO A 465 -12.38 -13.00 26.31
N ASN A 466 -11.33 -12.88 27.11
CA ASN A 466 -11.44 -12.75 28.56
C ASN A 466 -11.87 -11.32 28.89
N PRO A 467 -12.96 -11.11 29.67
CA PRO A 467 -13.28 -9.80 30.18
C PRO A 467 -12.21 -9.35 31.19
N PRO A 468 -12.06 -8.02 31.43
CA PRO A 468 -11.18 -7.54 32.47
C PRO A 468 -11.56 -8.08 33.85
N ALA A 469 -10.55 -8.25 34.71
CA ALA A 469 -10.74 -8.76 36.05
C ALA A 469 -11.63 -7.82 36.88
N ARG A 470 -12.40 -8.40 37.81
CA ARG A 470 -13.20 -7.61 38.75
C ARG A 470 -12.27 -6.89 39.74
N PRO A 471 -12.52 -5.60 40.05
CA PRO A 471 -11.73 -4.88 41.04
C PRO A 471 -11.86 -5.48 42.45
N ASP A 472 -10.76 -5.46 43.21
CA ASP A 472 -10.75 -5.85 44.63
C ASP A 472 -11.43 -4.77 45.49
N ALA A 473 -12.64 -5.07 45.96
CA ALA A 473 -13.43 -4.15 46.76
C ALA A 473 -12.80 -3.81 48.12
N VAL A 474 -12.06 -4.74 48.74
CA VAL A 474 -11.40 -4.51 50.03
C VAL A 474 -10.21 -3.59 49.86
N ALA A 475 -9.42 -3.81 48.81
CA ALA A 475 -8.30 -2.94 48.49
C ALA A 475 -8.77 -1.54 48.09
N LEU A 476 -9.83 -1.43 47.28
CA LEU A 476 -10.43 -0.14 46.92
C LEU A 476 -11.06 0.59 48.10
N ALA A 477 -11.59 -0.12 49.11
CA ALA A 477 -12.03 0.51 50.36
C ALA A 477 -10.86 1.18 51.12
N ARG A 478 -9.67 0.57 51.09
CA ARG A 478 -8.45 1.19 51.66
C ARG A 478 -8.03 2.43 50.87
N VAL A 479 -8.13 2.39 49.54
CA VAL A 479 -7.84 3.54 48.68
C VAL A 479 -8.85 4.67 48.90
N ALA A 480 -10.15 4.36 48.99
CA ALA A 480 -11.18 5.34 49.31
C ALA A 480 -10.90 6.03 50.66
N HIS A 481 -10.52 5.26 51.68
CA HIS A 481 -10.10 5.82 52.97
C HIS A 481 -8.86 6.73 52.85
N ALA A 482 -7.87 6.37 52.02
CA ALA A 482 -6.71 7.20 51.76
C ALA A 482 -7.10 8.52 51.05
N ILE A 483 -7.95 8.47 50.01
CA ILE A 483 -8.46 9.65 49.29
C ILE A 483 -9.20 10.59 50.23
N ARG A 484 -10.02 10.03 51.12
CA ARG A 484 -10.78 10.80 52.12
C ARG A 484 -9.86 11.64 53.00
N ASN A 485 -8.73 11.07 53.42
CA ASN A 485 -7.79 11.72 54.35
C ASN A 485 -6.69 12.56 53.67
N ALA A 486 -6.46 12.37 52.37
CA ALA A 486 -5.48 13.13 51.58
C ALA A 486 -5.96 14.57 51.36
N ARG A 487 -5.13 15.59 51.59
CA ARG A 487 -5.48 17.00 51.42
C ARG A 487 -5.52 17.41 49.95
N ARG A 488 -4.65 16.84 49.12
CA ARG A 488 -4.56 17.12 47.68
C ARG A 488 -4.34 15.82 46.89
N PRO A 489 -5.38 14.96 46.81
CA PRO A 489 -5.31 13.77 45.98
C PRO A 489 -5.26 14.17 44.49
N LEU A 490 -4.44 13.46 43.72
CA LEU A 490 -4.21 13.69 42.30
C LEU A 490 -4.39 12.39 41.52
N ILE A 491 -5.12 12.45 40.40
CA ILE A 491 -5.20 11.37 39.41
C ILE A 491 -4.30 11.73 38.22
N LEU A 492 -3.47 10.79 37.81
CA LEU A 492 -2.69 10.82 36.58
C LEU A 492 -3.23 9.74 35.64
N THR A 493 -3.52 10.08 34.39
CA THR A 493 -4.08 9.13 33.43
C THR A 493 -3.67 9.44 32.00
N ALA A 494 -3.57 8.41 31.15
CA ALA A 494 -3.24 8.56 29.73
C ALA A 494 -4.12 7.71 28.81
N GLU A 495 -4.57 6.54 29.28
CA GLU A 495 -5.21 5.51 28.43
C GLU A 495 -6.61 5.07 28.90
N LEU A 496 -7.18 5.71 29.94
CA LEU A 496 -8.50 5.39 30.49
C LEU A 496 -9.64 5.52 29.47
N GLY A 497 -9.51 6.42 28.50
CA GLY A 497 -10.49 6.65 27.43
C GLY A 497 -10.85 5.42 26.61
N ARG A 498 -9.98 4.41 26.60
CA ARG A 498 -10.21 3.09 25.99
C ARG A 498 -11.42 2.37 26.58
N TYR A 499 -11.66 2.54 27.88
CA TYR A 499 -12.63 1.74 28.62
C TYR A 499 -14.01 2.36 28.54
N ARG A 500 -15.02 1.53 28.27
CA ARG A 500 -16.41 1.99 28.14
C ARG A 500 -16.87 2.70 29.43
N GLY A 501 -17.18 3.99 29.28
CA GLY A 501 -17.60 4.85 30.39
C GLY A 501 -16.50 5.13 31.42
N GLY A 502 -15.23 4.95 31.04
CA GLY A 502 -14.05 5.37 31.82
C GLY A 502 -14.03 6.88 32.04
N PRO A 503 -14.12 7.71 30.98
CA PRO A 503 -14.18 9.17 31.13
C PRO A 503 -15.32 9.67 32.03
N GLU A 504 -16.50 9.06 31.93
CA GLU A 504 -17.64 9.38 32.81
C GLU A 504 -17.34 8.99 34.27
N ALA A 505 -16.78 7.80 34.50
CA ALA A 505 -16.43 7.37 35.85
C ALA A 505 -15.35 8.26 36.48
N LEU A 506 -14.37 8.71 35.69
CA LEU A 506 -13.35 9.68 36.12
C LEU A 506 -13.97 11.04 36.44
N TRP A 507 -14.84 11.56 35.55
CA TRP A 507 -15.56 12.81 35.79
C TRP A 507 -16.35 12.76 37.10
N GLN A 508 -17.12 11.70 37.32
CA GLN A 508 -17.92 11.54 38.55
C GLN A 508 -17.04 11.48 39.79
N LEU A 509 -15.98 10.66 39.79
CA LEU A 509 -15.08 10.57 40.93
C LEU A 509 -14.41 11.92 41.23
N ALA A 510 -13.82 12.55 40.20
CA ALA A 510 -13.04 13.77 40.35
C ALA A 510 -13.90 14.96 40.78
N THR A 511 -15.04 15.19 40.11
CA THR A 511 -15.90 16.34 40.38
C THR A 511 -16.73 16.18 41.65
N ARG A 512 -17.10 14.97 42.08
CA ARG A 512 -17.84 14.77 43.34
C ARG A 512 -16.93 14.89 44.55
N HIS A 513 -15.72 14.32 44.48
CA HIS A 513 -14.84 14.18 45.65
C HIS A 513 -13.67 15.16 45.68
N GLY A 514 -13.58 16.06 44.70
CA GLY A 514 -12.57 17.12 44.67
C GLY A 514 -11.15 16.56 44.50
N ILE A 515 -10.96 15.75 43.47
CA ILE A 515 -9.68 15.12 43.13
C ILE A 515 -9.17 15.75 41.84
N GLY A 516 -7.96 16.32 41.86
CA GLY A 516 -7.37 16.91 40.65
C GLY A 516 -7.02 15.84 39.64
N VAL A 517 -7.10 16.15 38.34
CA VAL A 517 -6.77 15.22 37.26
C VAL A 517 -5.78 15.89 36.32
N VAL A 518 -4.68 15.19 36.00
CA VAL A 518 -3.78 15.57 34.91
C VAL A 518 -3.76 14.43 33.89
N GLU A 519 -3.95 14.79 32.63
CA GLU A 519 -3.78 13.85 31.52
C GLU A 519 -2.36 14.00 30.95
N PHE A 520 -1.44 13.08 31.23
CA PHE A 520 -0.03 13.25 30.84
C PHE A 520 0.41 12.29 29.74
N GLY A 521 1.39 12.74 28.95
CA GLY A 521 2.04 11.93 27.92
C GLY A 521 1.28 11.90 26.60
N LYS A 522 1.63 10.91 25.77
CA LYS A 522 0.92 10.65 24.52
C LYS A 522 -0.39 9.93 24.82
N ARG A 523 -1.50 10.62 24.57
CA ARG A 523 -2.84 10.16 24.91
C ARG A 523 -3.46 9.50 23.70
N ASN A 524 -3.37 8.18 23.60
CA ASN A 524 -4.06 7.47 22.53
C ASN A 524 -5.57 7.74 22.54
N PHE A 525 -6.12 8.06 23.72
CA PHE A 525 -7.54 8.29 23.92
C PHE A 525 -7.79 9.56 24.73
N PHE A 526 -8.98 10.15 24.54
CA PHE A 526 -9.53 11.16 25.43
C PHE A 526 -9.87 10.55 26.80
N ASN A 527 -9.38 11.12 27.91
CA ASN A 527 -9.66 10.58 29.25
C ASN A 527 -10.66 11.41 30.04
N LEU A 528 -10.66 12.74 29.87
CA LEU A 528 -11.56 13.63 30.59
C LEU A 528 -11.92 14.85 29.73
N ALA A 529 -13.17 15.30 29.86
CA ALA A 529 -13.60 16.51 29.16
C ALA A 529 -12.82 17.73 29.66
N THR A 530 -12.39 18.56 28.71
CA THR A 530 -11.52 19.72 28.99
C THR A 530 -12.23 20.83 29.74
N ASP A 531 -13.55 20.79 29.88
CA ASP A 531 -14.35 21.70 30.71
C ASP A 531 -14.64 21.14 32.12
N CYS A 532 -14.05 19.98 32.45
CA CYS A 532 -14.12 19.43 33.80
C CYS A 532 -13.41 20.36 34.78
N PRO A 533 -14.08 20.84 35.85
CA PRO A 533 -13.46 21.75 36.82
C PRO A 533 -12.33 21.10 37.63
N ALA A 534 -12.16 19.78 37.53
CA ALA A 534 -11.07 19.04 38.15
C ALA A 534 -9.88 18.79 37.21
N HIS A 535 -9.97 19.13 35.92
CA HIS A 535 -8.90 18.94 34.95
C HIS A 535 -7.84 20.04 35.10
N LEU A 536 -6.62 19.67 35.45
CA LEU A 536 -5.51 20.59 35.76
C LEU A 536 -4.51 20.76 34.62
N GLY A 537 -4.81 20.20 33.45
CA GLY A 537 -4.03 20.34 32.23
C GLY A 537 -3.31 19.05 31.88
N PHE A 538 -2.26 19.19 31.07
CA PHE A 538 -1.53 18.06 30.49
C PHE A 538 -0.07 17.97 30.95
N ASP A 539 0.30 18.74 31.97
CA ASP A 539 1.65 18.77 32.53
C ASP A 539 1.64 18.45 34.03
N PRO A 540 2.21 17.30 34.46
CA PRO A 540 2.24 16.89 35.85
C PRO A 540 3.30 17.62 36.67
N ALA A 541 4.24 18.35 36.04
CA ALA A 541 5.42 18.91 36.71
C ALA A 541 5.08 19.84 37.88
N SER A 542 4.03 20.66 37.71
CA SER A 542 3.55 21.56 38.77
C SER A 542 2.66 20.85 39.80
N GLN A 543 2.01 19.74 39.44
CA GLN A 543 0.97 19.11 40.25
C GLN A 543 1.51 18.01 41.17
N VAL A 544 2.42 17.16 40.66
CA VAL A 544 3.00 16.04 41.41
C VAL A 544 3.69 16.49 42.71
N PRO A 545 4.49 17.58 42.74
CA PRO A 545 5.13 18.04 43.98
C PRO A 545 4.16 18.50 45.07
N GLN A 546 2.92 18.85 44.70
CA GLN A 546 1.92 19.37 45.61
C GLN A 546 0.96 18.28 46.12
N ALA A 547 0.94 17.12 45.48
CA ALA A 547 0.08 16.00 45.83
C ALA A 547 0.58 15.28 47.10
N ASP A 548 -0.35 14.78 47.91
CA ASP A 548 -0.06 13.90 49.05
C ASP A 548 -0.59 12.46 48.88
N LEU A 549 -1.30 12.21 47.77
CA LEU A 549 -1.70 10.90 47.28
C LEU A 549 -1.86 10.95 45.76
N ILE A 550 -1.26 10.00 45.04
CA ILE A 550 -1.37 9.90 43.59
C ILE A 550 -2.09 8.60 43.22
N LEU A 551 -3.06 8.70 42.31
CA LEU A 551 -3.69 7.57 41.64
C LEU A 551 -3.24 7.59 40.17
N ALA A 552 -2.35 6.67 39.80
CA ALA A 552 -1.98 6.45 38.40
C ALA A 552 -2.96 5.45 37.78
N VAL A 553 -3.88 5.94 36.95
CA VAL A 553 -4.98 5.14 36.37
C VAL A 553 -4.72 4.95 34.88
N GLU A 554 -4.41 3.71 34.47
CA GLU A 554 -4.02 3.39 33.09
C GLU A 554 -2.97 4.38 32.55
N ASP A 555 -1.89 4.54 33.32
CA ASP A 555 -0.81 5.47 33.02
C ASP A 555 0.57 4.76 33.04
N PRO A 556 1.14 4.45 31.87
CA PRO A 556 2.44 3.78 31.79
C PRO A 556 3.59 4.70 32.23
N VAL A 557 3.45 6.01 32.11
CA VAL A 557 4.51 6.98 32.40
C VAL A 557 3.87 8.18 33.14
N PRO A 558 3.55 8.06 34.44
CA PRO A 558 2.77 9.08 35.15
C PRO A 558 3.42 10.46 35.19
N PHE A 559 4.74 10.51 35.17
CA PHE A 559 5.51 11.75 35.03
C PHE A 559 6.94 11.44 34.56
N ILE A 560 7.68 12.46 34.10
CA ILE A 560 9.10 12.34 33.79
C ILE A 560 9.91 12.78 35.03
N PRO A 561 10.69 11.90 35.69
CA PRO A 561 11.38 12.24 36.93
C PRO A 561 12.28 13.48 36.84
N ALA A 562 12.95 13.69 35.70
CA ALA A 562 13.82 14.83 35.49
C ALA A 562 13.08 16.19 35.45
N PHE A 563 11.77 16.19 35.19
CA PHE A 563 10.96 17.41 35.08
C PHE A 563 10.11 17.68 36.32
N VAL A 564 10.14 16.78 37.31
CA VAL A 564 9.37 16.92 38.56
C VAL A 564 10.33 17.21 39.72
N ALA A 565 10.20 18.40 40.31
CA ALA A 565 10.95 18.77 41.50
C ALA A 565 10.25 18.25 42.77
N LEU A 566 10.62 17.05 43.23
CA LEU A 566 10.02 16.42 44.41
C LEU A 566 10.51 17.06 45.73
N PRO A 567 9.60 17.43 46.65
CA PRO A 567 9.99 17.90 47.98
C PRO A 567 10.82 16.84 48.72
N GLN A 568 12.02 17.20 49.18
CA GLN A 568 12.94 16.30 49.89
C GLN A 568 13.33 15.02 49.11
N GLY A 569 13.10 14.98 47.79
CA GLY A 569 13.33 13.80 46.95
C GLY A 569 12.36 12.63 47.19
N GLN A 570 11.27 12.84 47.94
CA GLN A 570 10.28 11.80 48.22
C GLN A 570 9.08 11.92 47.27
N VAL A 571 8.73 10.82 46.62
CA VAL A 571 7.51 10.71 45.83
C VAL A 571 6.33 10.49 46.79
N PRO A 572 5.19 11.17 46.62
CA PRO A 572 3.97 10.86 47.38
C PRO A 572 3.54 9.40 47.17
N PRO A 573 2.76 8.79 48.09
CA PRO A 573 2.23 7.45 47.89
C PRO A 573 1.49 7.33 46.55
N ILE A 574 1.83 6.31 45.75
CA ILE A 574 1.25 6.05 44.44
C ILE A 574 0.44 4.76 44.48
N VAL A 575 -0.84 4.87 44.14
CA VAL A 575 -1.72 3.73 43.83
C VAL A 575 -1.81 3.58 42.32
N GLN A 576 -1.46 2.41 41.80
CA GLN A 576 -1.56 2.10 40.38
C GLN A 576 -2.80 1.25 40.11
N ILE A 577 -3.65 1.69 39.19
CA ILE A 577 -4.93 1.04 38.86
C ILE A 577 -4.96 0.77 37.35
N GLY A 578 -5.21 -0.47 36.96
CA GLY A 578 -5.26 -0.86 35.55
C GLY A 578 -5.54 -2.33 35.34
N VAL A 579 -5.73 -2.75 34.08
CA VAL A 579 -5.78 -4.19 33.72
C VAL A 579 -4.41 -4.86 33.90
N ASP A 580 -3.34 -4.09 33.72
CA ASP A 580 -1.96 -4.42 34.06
C ASP A 580 -1.30 -3.18 34.70
N PRO A 581 -1.46 -3.00 36.03
CA PRO A 581 -0.97 -1.81 36.72
C PRO A 581 0.56 -1.76 36.80
N LEU A 582 1.26 -2.85 36.53
CA LEU A 582 2.72 -2.88 36.51
C LEU A 582 3.30 -2.58 35.12
N PHE A 583 2.47 -2.67 34.07
CA PHE A 583 2.89 -2.55 32.67
C PHE A 583 4.06 -3.49 32.37
N ALA A 584 3.82 -4.79 32.54
CA ALA A 584 4.82 -5.84 32.49
C ALA A 584 5.52 -5.98 31.12
N ASP A 585 4.99 -5.31 30.09
CA ASP A 585 5.59 -5.26 28.75
C ASP A 585 6.61 -4.11 28.56
N LEU A 586 6.84 -3.27 29.58
CA LEU A 586 7.88 -2.25 29.59
C LEU A 586 9.13 -2.74 30.36
N PRO A 587 10.29 -2.93 29.71
CA PRO A 587 11.48 -3.51 30.34
C PRO A 587 12.00 -2.74 31.55
N LEU A 588 11.97 -1.40 31.47
CA LEU A 588 12.34 -0.51 32.57
C LEU A 588 11.18 0.43 32.86
N ARG A 589 10.55 0.23 34.01
CA ARG A 589 9.52 1.12 34.55
C ARG A 589 9.69 1.26 36.06
N GLY A 590 10.42 2.30 36.46
CA GLY A 590 10.86 2.50 37.85
C GLY A 590 9.91 3.33 38.73
N PHE A 591 8.66 3.54 38.33
CA PHE A 591 7.73 4.36 39.11
C PHE A 591 7.32 3.65 40.41
N PRO A 592 7.29 4.35 41.56
CA PRO A 592 6.77 3.79 42.80
C PRO A 592 5.34 3.27 42.65
N SER A 593 5.02 2.25 43.44
CA SER A 593 3.69 1.65 43.51
C SER A 593 3.48 1.08 44.91
N ASP A 594 2.98 1.91 45.83
CA ASP A 594 2.62 1.50 47.19
C ASP A 594 1.46 0.50 47.19
N LEU A 595 0.60 0.56 46.17
CA LEU A 595 -0.45 -0.42 45.93
C LEU A 595 -0.72 -0.55 44.42
N ALA A 596 -0.65 -1.77 43.90
CA ALA A 596 -1.02 -2.09 42.52
C ALA A 596 -2.35 -2.85 42.52
N LEU A 597 -3.36 -2.33 41.80
CA LEU A 597 -4.71 -2.85 41.77
C LEU A 597 -5.09 -3.29 40.36
N PRO A 598 -4.98 -4.60 40.06
CA PRO A 598 -5.45 -5.14 38.80
C PRO A 598 -6.98 -5.16 38.76
N GLY A 599 -7.58 -4.71 37.65
CA GLY A 599 -9.02 -4.79 37.42
C GLY A 599 -9.49 -3.83 36.34
N ASP A 600 -10.77 -3.93 35.98
CA ASP A 600 -11.41 -2.94 35.09
C ASP A 600 -11.29 -1.52 35.70
N PRO A 601 -10.62 -0.58 35.03
CA PRO A 601 -10.39 0.76 35.58
C PRO A 601 -11.69 1.54 35.76
N ALA A 602 -12.63 1.45 34.80
CA ALA A 602 -13.88 2.18 34.86
C ALA A 602 -14.76 1.70 36.03
N GLU A 603 -14.85 0.39 36.26
CA GLU A 603 -15.52 -0.19 37.43
C GLU A 603 -14.80 0.15 38.74
N SER A 604 -13.46 0.20 38.74
CA SER A 604 -12.67 0.61 39.90
C SER A 604 -13.02 2.05 40.32
N LEU A 605 -13.07 2.99 39.37
CA LEU A 605 -13.45 4.38 39.63
C LEU A 605 -14.92 4.52 40.08
N ARG A 606 -15.84 3.74 39.49
CA ARG A 606 -17.25 3.70 39.93
C ARG A 606 -17.38 3.19 41.36
N LEU A 607 -16.64 2.15 41.73
CA LEU A 607 -16.64 1.62 43.09
C LEU A 607 -16.03 2.61 44.09
N LEU A 608 -14.91 3.25 43.75
CA LEU A 608 -14.34 4.32 44.56
C LEU A 608 -15.34 5.46 44.78
N THR A 609 -16.06 5.87 43.74
CA THR A 609 -17.10 6.89 43.84
C THR A 609 -18.19 6.48 44.85
N ARG A 610 -18.70 5.25 44.77
CA ARG A 610 -19.71 4.74 45.71
C ARG A 610 -19.20 4.66 47.16
N LEU A 611 -17.95 4.24 47.35
CA LEU A 611 -17.33 4.14 48.68
C LEU A 611 -17.15 5.53 49.31
N LEU A 612 -16.70 6.51 48.52
CA LEU A 612 -16.55 7.88 48.97
C LEU A 612 -17.90 8.61 49.12
N ASP A 613 -18.92 8.26 48.35
CA ASP A 613 -20.28 8.79 48.55
C ASP A 613 -20.87 8.35 49.91
N ALA A 614 -20.51 7.16 50.38
CA ALA A 614 -20.93 6.63 51.67
C ALA A 614 -20.18 7.25 52.87
N ASP A 615 -18.94 7.71 52.66
CA ASP A 615 -18.10 8.37 53.67
C ASP A 615 -17.25 9.49 53.02
N PRO A 616 -17.87 10.64 52.69
CA PRO A 616 -17.20 11.71 51.95
C PRO A 616 -16.16 12.43 52.81
N ALA A 617 -15.12 12.96 52.15
CA ALA A 617 -14.12 13.78 52.82
C ALA A 617 -14.74 15.07 53.39
N PRO A 618 -14.40 15.47 54.63
CA PRO A 618 -15.00 16.66 55.26
C PRO A 618 -14.70 17.97 54.50
N ASP A 619 -13.58 18.03 53.77
CA ASP A 619 -13.10 19.17 53.01
C ASP A 619 -13.31 19.03 51.49
N ALA A 620 -14.04 18.00 51.01
CA ALA A 620 -14.28 17.76 49.58
C ALA A 620 -14.83 19.01 48.85
N ALA A 621 -15.71 19.78 49.50
CA ALA A 621 -16.26 21.01 48.93
C ALA A 621 -15.21 22.10 48.72
N ALA A 622 -14.28 22.27 49.66
CA ALA A 622 -13.19 23.22 49.54
C ALA A 622 -12.21 22.80 48.45
N ARG A 623 -11.91 21.49 48.34
CA ARG A 623 -11.07 20.94 47.26
C ARG A 623 -11.68 21.23 45.88
N ARG A 624 -12.98 20.97 45.69
CA ARG A 624 -13.68 21.24 44.42
C ARG A 624 -13.57 22.71 44.00
N GLU A 625 -13.73 23.64 44.94
CA GLU A 625 -13.63 25.07 44.63
C GLU A 625 -12.20 25.49 44.28
N ALA A 626 -11.20 24.97 45.00
CA ALA A 626 -9.79 25.20 44.67
C ALA A 626 -9.44 24.69 43.27
N LEU A 627 -9.87 23.47 42.93
CA LEU A 627 -9.66 22.87 41.61
C LEU A 627 -10.33 23.70 40.51
N ARG A 628 -11.57 24.16 40.72
CA ARG A 628 -12.28 25.02 39.76
C ARG A 628 -11.50 26.30 39.44
N ILE A 629 -10.89 26.92 40.45
CA ILE A 629 -10.06 28.12 40.28
C ILE A 629 -8.78 27.79 39.51
N GLU A 630 -8.08 26.72 39.90
CA GLU A 630 -6.82 26.30 39.25
C GLU A 630 -7.05 25.91 37.78
N HIS A 631 -8.11 25.14 37.51
CA HIS A 631 -8.58 24.83 36.17
C HIS A 631 -8.78 26.10 35.33
N ALA A 632 -9.54 27.07 35.84
CA ALA A 632 -9.80 28.31 35.13
C ALA A 632 -8.50 29.07 34.82
N VAL A 633 -7.54 29.09 35.75
CA VAL A 633 -6.23 29.72 35.55
C VAL A 633 -5.42 29.02 34.46
N VAL A 634 -5.31 27.70 34.49
CA VAL A 634 -4.52 26.91 33.51
C VAL A 634 -5.03 27.15 32.09
N PHE A 635 -6.32 26.96 31.86
CA PHE A 635 -6.91 27.08 30.53
C PHE A 635 -7.00 28.54 30.04
N ALA A 636 -7.28 29.50 30.94
CA ALA A 636 -7.27 30.92 30.56
C ALA A 636 -5.87 31.41 30.18
N ASN A 637 -4.84 31.00 30.92
CA ASN A 637 -3.45 31.38 30.61
C ASN A 637 -3.02 30.85 29.24
N ALA A 638 -3.38 29.61 28.90
CA ALA A 638 -3.13 29.06 27.57
C ALA A 638 -3.81 29.90 26.48
N GLY A 639 -5.10 30.22 26.66
CA GLY A 639 -5.86 31.07 25.73
C GLY A 639 -5.26 32.45 25.54
N VAL A 640 -4.95 33.17 26.63
CA VAL A 640 -4.33 34.50 26.59
C VAL A 640 -2.98 34.46 25.86
N ALA A 641 -2.17 33.44 26.12
CA ALA A 641 -0.87 33.31 25.48
C ALA A 641 -0.98 33.00 23.98
N ALA A 642 -2.01 32.25 23.56
CA ALA A 642 -2.30 32.01 22.15
C ALA A 642 -2.86 33.25 21.44
N ASP A 643 -3.76 34.00 22.10
CA ASP A 643 -4.32 35.23 21.54
C ASP A 643 -3.24 36.32 21.40
N PHE A 644 -2.24 36.35 22.27
CA PHE A 644 -1.04 37.19 22.10
C PHE A 644 -0.24 36.81 20.84
N ASP A 645 -0.15 35.52 20.50
CA ASP A 645 0.56 35.06 19.31
C ASP A 645 -0.16 35.44 18.00
N ALA A 646 -1.46 35.72 18.04
CA ALA A 646 -2.21 36.17 16.86
C ALA A 646 -1.65 37.46 16.24
N GLY A 647 -1.01 38.31 17.07
CA GLY A 647 -0.40 39.57 16.63
C GLY A 647 1.03 39.44 16.10
N LYS A 648 1.63 38.23 16.14
CA LYS A 648 2.98 38.01 15.62
C LYS A 648 2.97 37.98 14.08
N PRO A 649 4.08 38.36 13.41
CA PRO A 649 4.15 38.35 11.95
C PRO A 649 4.20 36.93 11.35
N ALA A 650 4.65 35.93 12.10
CA ALA A 650 4.72 34.54 11.68
C ALA A 650 3.68 33.69 12.43
N ILE A 651 3.20 32.62 11.80
CA ILE A 651 2.24 31.69 12.41
C ILE A 651 2.97 30.87 13.48
N THR A 652 2.55 30.96 14.73
CA THR A 652 3.08 30.08 15.78
C THR A 652 2.26 28.79 15.84
N LYS A 653 2.87 27.67 16.25
CA LYS A 653 2.15 26.41 16.47
C LYS A 653 1.05 26.55 17.51
N ARG A 654 1.25 27.44 18.50
CA ARG A 654 0.28 27.78 19.53
C ARG A 654 -0.91 28.54 18.95
N TRP A 655 -0.68 29.55 18.11
CA TRP A 655 -1.74 30.25 17.39
C TRP A 655 -2.52 29.33 16.45
N LEU A 656 -1.83 28.46 15.71
CA LEU A 656 -2.48 27.48 14.85
C LEU A 656 -3.34 26.51 15.65
N SER A 657 -2.87 26.02 16.81
CA SER A 657 -3.66 25.17 17.71
C SER A 657 -4.92 25.88 18.21
N ARG A 658 -4.81 27.16 18.57
CA ARG A 658 -5.95 28.01 18.95
C ARG A 658 -6.97 28.15 17.81
N CYS A 659 -6.49 28.37 16.58
CA CYS A 659 -7.37 28.46 15.41
C CYS A 659 -8.09 27.14 15.14
N VAL A 660 -7.38 25.99 15.24
CA VAL A 660 -7.99 24.66 15.12
C VAL A 660 -9.09 24.48 16.18
N GLY A 661 -8.80 24.81 17.44
CA GLY A 661 -9.77 24.70 18.53
C GLY A 661 -10.99 25.60 18.41
N GLN A 662 -10.88 26.74 17.72
CA GLN A 662 -12.01 27.62 17.40
C GLN A 662 -12.81 27.13 16.18
N ALA A 663 -12.17 26.43 15.25
CA ALA A 663 -12.79 25.96 14.01
C ALA A 663 -13.54 24.63 14.17
N VAL A 664 -13.10 23.76 15.09
CA VAL A 664 -13.68 22.43 15.32
C VAL A 664 -14.72 22.44 16.43
N ASP A 665 -15.79 21.67 16.24
CA ASP A 665 -16.73 21.30 17.30
C ASP A 665 -16.38 19.90 17.86
N ASP A 666 -17.11 19.44 18.88
CA ASP A 666 -16.89 18.11 19.48
C ASP A 666 -17.18 16.94 18.52
N GLU A 667 -17.93 17.18 17.46
CA GLU A 667 -18.28 16.16 16.48
C GLU A 667 -17.14 15.91 15.48
N VAL A 668 -16.20 16.85 15.32
CA VAL A 668 -14.96 16.59 14.57
C VAL A 668 -14.08 15.62 15.34
N VAL A 669 -13.65 14.53 14.71
CA VAL A 669 -12.65 13.61 15.28
C VAL A 669 -11.25 14.08 14.90
N ILE A 670 -10.34 14.14 15.88
CA ILE A 670 -8.97 14.59 15.66
C ILE A 670 -7.99 13.43 15.87
N PHE A 671 -7.14 13.20 14.87
CA PHE A 671 -5.96 12.35 14.95
C PHE A 671 -4.71 13.25 14.95
N ASN A 672 -4.02 13.31 16.08
CA ASN A 672 -2.88 14.20 16.29
C ASN A 672 -1.56 13.42 16.33
N GLU A 673 -0.64 13.75 15.44
CA GLU A 673 0.74 13.28 15.43
C GLU A 673 1.69 14.47 15.52
N TYR A 674 1.52 15.22 16.61
CA TYR A 674 2.19 16.49 16.92
C TYR A 674 1.87 17.62 15.92
N PRO A 675 2.04 18.90 16.30
CA PRO A 675 2.26 19.47 17.63
C PRO A 675 0.99 20.14 18.21
N LEU A 676 -0.21 19.68 17.81
CA LEU A 676 -1.48 20.31 18.21
C LEU A 676 -1.64 20.33 19.73
N ASP A 677 -1.79 21.52 20.32
CA ASP A 677 -1.87 21.72 21.77
C ASP A 677 -3.29 21.47 22.30
N PRO A 678 -3.51 20.44 23.13
CA PRO A 678 -4.83 20.12 23.67
C PRO A 678 -5.38 21.15 24.66
N LEU A 679 -4.55 22.03 25.26
CA LEU A 679 -5.06 23.13 26.08
C LEU A 679 -5.88 24.14 25.26
N LEU A 680 -5.66 24.18 23.94
CA LEU A 680 -6.26 25.15 23.03
C LEU A 680 -7.36 24.56 22.16
N VAL A 681 -7.57 23.24 22.22
CA VAL A 681 -8.56 22.49 21.44
C VAL A 681 -9.52 21.79 22.40
N PRO A 682 -10.53 22.49 22.93
CA PRO A 682 -11.43 21.94 23.93
C PRO A 682 -12.23 20.75 23.37
N ARG A 683 -12.35 19.69 24.17
CA ARG A 683 -13.03 18.43 23.82
C ARG A 683 -13.95 17.98 24.95
N ARG A 684 -15.15 17.48 24.60
CA ARG A 684 -16.12 16.91 25.55
C ARG A 684 -16.50 15.45 25.27
N LEU A 685 -16.34 14.99 24.02
CA LEU A 685 -16.74 13.65 23.61
C LEU A 685 -15.57 12.64 23.69
N PRO A 686 -15.78 11.41 24.23
CA PRO A 686 -14.75 10.38 24.35
C PRO A 686 -14.10 9.88 23.07
N ASP A 687 -14.81 9.88 21.94
CA ASP A 687 -14.36 9.30 20.67
C ASP A 687 -13.89 10.38 19.69
N SER A 688 -13.31 11.45 20.22
CA SER A 688 -13.19 12.71 19.50
C SER A 688 -11.75 13.24 19.40
N TRP A 689 -10.82 12.60 20.10
CA TRP A 689 -9.39 12.90 20.06
C TRP A 689 -8.56 11.62 20.23
N PHE A 690 -7.56 11.44 19.37
CA PHE A 690 -6.61 10.33 19.40
C PHE A 690 -5.21 10.84 19.09
N GLU A 691 -4.20 10.31 19.79
CA GLU A 691 -2.78 10.55 19.50
C GLU A 691 -2.06 9.25 19.14
N ASN A 692 -0.89 9.39 18.53
CA ASN A 692 0.00 8.26 18.32
C ASN A 692 0.47 7.67 19.67
N SER A 693 0.83 6.39 19.70
CA SER A 693 1.18 5.67 20.92
C SER A 693 2.47 6.13 21.59
N ILE A 694 2.66 5.68 22.83
CA ILE A 694 3.89 5.88 23.59
C ILE A 694 5.14 5.30 22.90
N ALA A 695 4.98 4.37 21.94
CA ALA A 695 6.09 3.95 21.08
C ALA A 695 6.62 5.09 20.21
N SER A 696 5.74 6.05 19.89
CA SER A 696 6.02 7.20 19.06
C SER A 696 6.57 6.85 17.68
N GLY A 697 6.15 5.74 17.10
CA GLY A 697 6.48 5.41 15.72
C GLY A 697 5.80 6.39 14.78
N LEU A 698 6.56 7.36 14.24
CA LEU A 698 6.03 8.39 13.35
C LEU A 698 5.53 7.79 12.04
N GLY A 699 4.45 8.34 11.49
CA GLY A 699 3.85 7.85 10.25
C GLY A 699 2.48 7.19 10.45
N TRP A 700 1.75 7.60 11.49
CA TRP A 700 0.50 6.98 11.92
C TRP A 700 -0.75 7.79 11.55
N ALA A 701 -0.74 9.12 11.74
CA ALA A 701 -1.97 9.91 11.79
C ALA A 701 -2.75 9.95 10.47
N LEU A 702 -2.08 9.98 9.30
CA LEU A 702 -2.80 10.02 8.03
C LEU A 702 -3.56 8.72 7.79
N GLY A 703 -2.90 7.57 7.96
CA GLY A 703 -3.56 6.27 7.85
C GLY A 703 -4.66 6.11 8.89
N ALA A 704 -4.38 6.45 10.16
CA ALA A 704 -5.36 6.35 11.25
C ALA A 704 -6.59 7.23 11.01
N ALA A 705 -6.42 8.47 10.54
CA ALA A 705 -7.52 9.35 10.20
C ALA A 705 -8.41 8.78 9.08
N LEU A 706 -7.81 8.17 8.04
CA LEU A 706 -8.56 7.51 6.97
C LEU A 706 -9.35 6.30 7.51
N GLY A 707 -8.71 5.47 8.31
CA GLY A 707 -9.37 4.35 9.00
C GLY A 707 -10.52 4.81 9.90
N GLY A 708 -10.31 5.89 10.64
CA GLY A 708 -11.33 6.51 11.47
C GLY A 708 -12.51 7.04 10.65
N LYS A 709 -12.23 7.75 9.54
CA LYS A 709 -13.28 8.22 8.61
C LYS A 709 -14.08 7.06 8.01
N MET A 710 -13.45 5.92 7.75
CA MET A 710 -14.15 4.71 7.33
C MET A 710 -15.08 4.14 8.41
N ALA A 711 -14.67 4.17 9.67
CA ALA A 711 -15.47 3.71 10.80
C ALA A 711 -16.64 4.66 11.11
N ARG A 712 -16.45 5.97 10.93
CA ARG A 712 -17.42 7.04 11.19
C ARG A 712 -17.59 7.94 9.96
N PRO A 713 -18.24 7.45 8.88
CA PRO A 713 -18.41 8.22 7.65
C PRO A 713 -19.26 9.49 7.85
N ASP A 714 -20.12 9.48 8.88
CA ASP A 714 -20.98 10.58 9.32
C ASP A 714 -20.22 11.77 9.94
N ARG A 715 -19.00 11.55 10.44
CA ARG A 715 -18.24 12.57 11.16
C ARG A 715 -17.16 13.20 10.29
N ALA A 716 -16.89 14.48 10.51
CA ALA A 716 -15.70 15.12 9.96
C ALA A 716 -14.47 14.62 10.72
N VAL A 717 -13.37 14.40 10.00
CA VAL A 717 -12.11 13.93 10.57
C VAL A 717 -10.99 14.88 10.20
N LEU A 718 -10.16 15.24 11.18
CA LEU A 718 -8.99 16.10 11.04
C LEU A 718 -7.73 15.31 11.44
N ALA A 719 -6.72 15.33 10.58
CA ALA A 719 -5.37 14.86 10.89
C ALA A 719 -4.45 16.06 11.11
N ALA A 720 -3.90 16.21 12.31
CA ALA A 720 -2.91 17.23 12.64
C ALA A 720 -1.53 16.58 12.66
N VAL A 721 -0.61 17.09 11.84
CA VAL A 721 0.72 16.50 11.64
C VAL A 721 1.78 17.59 11.56
N GLY A 722 2.99 17.33 12.06
CA GLY A 722 4.18 18.11 11.68
C GLY A 722 4.65 17.73 10.28
N ASP A 723 5.35 18.61 9.59
CA ASP A 723 5.97 18.34 8.27
C ASP A 723 6.88 17.11 8.26
N GLY A 724 7.73 16.93 9.27
CA GLY A 724 8.54 15.72 9.41
C GLY A 724 7.68 14.46 9.57
N SER A 725 6.63 14.52 10.39
CA SER A 725 5.70 13.38 10.56
C SER A 725 4.89 13.10 9.30
N PHE A 726 4.52 14.12 8.52
CA PHE A 726 3.84 13.96 7.24
C PHE A 726 4.68 13.13 6.27
N LEU A 727 6.00 13.36 6.23
CA LEU A 727 6.92 12.57 5.40
C LEU A 727 6.99 11.10 5.85
N PHE A 728 6.99 10.83 7.15
CA PHE A 728 6.96 9.45 7.69
C PHE A 728 5.65 8.72 7.43
N ASN A 729 4.53 9.42 7.17
CA ASN A 729 3.20 8.83 6.93
C ASN A 729 3.05 8.15 5.55
N THR A 730 4.15 7.91 4.81
CA THR A 730 4.12 7.44 3.43
C THR A 730 3.07 8.20 2.60
N PRO A 731 3.19 9.54 2.50
CA PRO A 731 2.09 10.42 2.16
C PRO A 731 1.46 10.10 0.80
N LEU A 732 2.23 9.71 -0.22
CA LEU A 732 1.67 9.29 -1.50
C LEU A 732 0.71 8.10 -1.38
N SER A 733 1.03 7.11 -0.53
CA SER A 733 0.16 5.96 -0.27
C SER A 733 -1.10 6.38 0.48
N ALA A 734 -0.97 7.21 1.53
CA ALA A 734 -2.12 7.67 2.31
C ALA A 734 -3.06 8.56 1.48
N LEU A 735 -2.53 9.53 0.73
CA LEU A 735 -3.33 10.42 -0.11
C LEU A 735 -3.98 9.66 -1.29
N HIS A 736 -3.27 8.69 -1.88
CA HIS A 736 -3.86 7.77 -2.85
C HIS A 736 -5.02 6.97 -2.25
N ALA A 737 -4.85 6.41 -1.05
CA ALA A 737 -5.91 5.69 -0.35
C ALA A 737 -7.13 6.60 -0.04
N ALA A 738 -6.88 7.86 0.34
CA ALA A 738 -7.95 8.84 0.56
C ALA A 738 -8.82 9.03 -0.69
N THR A 739 -8.19 9.19 -1.86
CA THR A 739 -8.90 9.32 -3.15
C THR A 739 -9.56 8.01 -3.57
N ALA A 740 -8.82 6.90 -3.54
CA ALA A 740 -9.28 5.59 -4.00
C ALA A 740 -10.50 5.09 -3.22
N HIS A 741 -10.56 5.39 -1.93
CA HIS A 741 -11.66 4.97 -1.04
C HIS A 741 -12.68 6.07 -0.74
N ARG A 742 -12.54 7.27 -1.35
CA ARG A 742 -13.40 8.45 -1.16
C ARG A 742 -13.56 8.81 0.32
N LEU A 743 -12.45 9.05 0.99
CA LEU A 743 -12.38 9.36 2.42
C LEU A 743 -12.00 10.83 2.63
N PRO A 744 -12.99 11.74 2.68
CA PRO A 744 -12.71 13.15 2.88
C PRO A 744 -12.27 13.39 4.34
N ILE A 745 -11.02 13.79 4.49
CA ILE A 745 -10.43 14.24 5.76
C ILE A 745 -9.75 15.60 5.56
N LEU A 746 -9.65 16.38 6.64
CA LEU A 746 -8.87 17.62 6.66
C LEU A 746 -7.48 17.33 7.24
N ILE A 747 -6.43 17.60 6.49
CA ILE A 747 -5.04 17.44 6.92
C ILE A 747 -4.47 18.83 7.19
N VAL A 748 -3.95 19.05 8.39
CA VAL A 748 -3.30 20.30 8.77
C VAL A 748 -1.83 20.01 9.06
N VAL A 749 -0.95 20.49 8.18
CA VAL A 749 0.50 20.34 8.31
C VAL A 749 1.07 21.56 9.02
N PHE A 750 1.70 21.33 10.17
CA PHE A 750 2.45 22.33 10.93
C PHE A 750 3.89 22.35 10.38
N ASN A 751 4.13 23.19 9.37
CA ASN A 751 5.37 23.19 8.58
C ASN A 751 6.36 24.23 9.10
N ASP A 752 7.41 23.79 9.82
CA ASP A 752 8.53 24.64 10.28
C ASP A 752 9.88 24.30 9.59
N CYS A 753 9.89 23.34 8.66
CA CYS A 753 11.06 22.74 8.04
C CYS A 753 12.08 22.19 9.03
N ALA A 754 11.66 21.63 10.16
CA ALA A 754 12.57 21.16 11.21
C ALA A 754 12.05 19.96 12.00
N TRP A 755 12.99 19.13 12.47
CA TRP A 755 12.75 18.19 13.57
C TRP A 755 12.91 18.91 14.91
N SER A 756 11.95 19.79 15.23
CA SER A 756 11.98 20.64 16.42
C SER A 756 12.15 19.86 17.74
N THR A 757 11.61 18.64 17.84
CA THR A 757 11.79 17.78 19.01
C THR A 757 13.26 17.40 19.22
N ILE A 758 14.00 17.08 18.16
CA ILE A 758 15.42 16.68 18.26
C ILE A 758 16.28 17.86 18.67
N ARG A 759 15.99 19.06 18.15
CA ARG A 759 16.64 20.30 18.59
C ARG A 759 16.39 20.55 20.09
N LYS A 760 15.14 20.42 20.54
CA LYS A 760 14.77 20.58 21.97
C LYS A 760 15.49 19.58 22.86
N SER A 761 15.50 18.29 22.49
CA SER A 761 16.23 17.24 23.23
C SER A 761 17.73 17.51 23.28
N THR A 762 18.34 17.89 22.16
CA THR A 762 19.78 18.23 22.09
C THR A 762 20.15 19.35 23.08
N ARG A 763 19.31 20.38 23.19
CA ARG A 763 19.50 21.46 24.18
C ARG A 763 19.27 21.00 25.61
N GLY A 764 18.30 20.11 25.83
CA GLY A 764 18.03 19.53 27.15
C GLY A 764 19.22 18.72 27.66
N ASP A 765 19.79 17.88 26.80
CA ASP A 765 20.93 17.01 27.16
C ASP A 765 22.24 17.80 27.24
N PHE A 766 22.41 18.82 26.40
CA PHE A 766 23.63 19.63 26.31
C PHE A 766 23.33 21.15 26.37
N PRO A 767 22.84 21.69 27.51
CA PRO A 767 22.44 23.10 27.61
C PRO A 767 23.58 24.10 27.40
N GLY A 768 24.82 23.70 27.69
CA GLY A 768 26.05 24.44 27.36
C GLY A 768 26.86 23.81 26.23
N GLY A 769 26.24 22.92 25.44
CA GLY A 769 26.90 22.14 24.41
C GLY A 769 27.33 22.97 23.19
N HIS A 770 28.19 22.38 22.35
CA HIS A 770 28.71 23.04 21.16
C HIS A 770 27.61 23.38 20.14
N ALA A 771 26.59 22.54 20.01
CA ALA A 771 25.45 22.81 19.12
C ALA A 771 24.73 24.12 19.50
N GLN A 772 24.50 24.35 20.80
CA GLN A 772 23.94 25.60 21.31
C GLN A 772 24.90 26.77 21.10
N ALA A 773 26.18 26.61 21.45
CA ALA A 773 27.18 27.68 21.38
C ALA A 773 27.46 28.16 19.95
N THR A 774 27.41 27.26 18.97
CA THR A 774 27.67 27.54 17.55
C THR A 774 26.39 27.80 16.75
N GLY A 775 25.22 27.51 17.32
CA GLY A 775 23.95 27.50 16.59
C GLY A 775 23.82 26.36 15.57
N ASN A 776 24.80 25.45 15.49
CA ASN A 776 24.80 24.35 14.54
C ASN A 776 24.04 23.13 15.10
N PHE A 777 22.78 23.01 14.72
CA PHE A 777 21.92 21.86 15.01
C PHE A 777 21.83 20.93 13.80
N ALA A 778 22.97 20.39 13.37
CA ALA A 778 23.02 19.39 12.30
C ALA A 778 22.00 18.26 12.55
N LEU A 779 21.37 17.77 11.48
CA LEU A 779 20.31 16.75 11.53
C LEU A 779 18.99 17.18 12.21
N CYS A 780 18.81 18.47 12.51
CA CYS A 780 17.53 19.00 13.02
C CYS A 780 16.75 19.82 11.97
N ASP A 781 17.37 20.19 10.86
CA ASP A 781 16.72 20.93 9.77
C ASP A 781 16.35 19.97 8.62
N LEU A 782 15.12 20.05 8.12
CA LEU A 782 14.67 19.31 6.94
C LEU A 782 15.23 19.90 5.63
N GLY A 783 15.77 21.12 5.69
CA GLY A 783 16.34 21.81 4.54
C GLY A 783 15.26 22.37 3.64
N ALA A 784 14.99 21.69 2.52
CA ALA A 784 14.01 22.11 1.53
C ALA A 784 12.60 22.16 2.14
N ASP A 785 11.78 23.09 1.65
CA ASP A 785 10.36 23.22 1.99
C ASP A 785 9.53 22.56 0.86
N PRO A 786 9.11 21.29 1.00
CA PRO A 786 8.31 20.64 -0.04
C PRO A 786 6.95 21.34 -0.18
N ALA A 787 6.46 21.47 -1.41
CA ALA A 787 5.13 22.00 -1.66
C ALA A 787 4.05 20.94 -1.34
N TYR A 788 3.76 20.75 -0.05
CA TYR A 788 2.82 19.72 0.44
C TYR A 788 1.41 19.91 -0.13
N ASP A 789 0.99 21.14 -0.34
CA ASP A 789 -0.25 21.53 -1.01
C ASP A 789 -0.31 21.04 -2.48
N GLN A 790 0.80 21.12 -3.20
CA GLN A 790 0.89 20.60 -4.57
C GLN A 790 0.89 19.08 -4.61
N ILE A 791 1.53 18.42 -3.63
CA ILE A 791 1.47 16.95 -3.47
C ILE A 791 0.03 16.49 -3.26
N ALA A 792 -0.72 17.18 -2.38
CA ALA A 792 -2.15 16.91 -2.18
C ALA A 792 -2.96 17.06 -3.47
N SER A 793 -2.70 18.13 -4.23
CA SER A 793 -3.38 18.40 -5.50
C SER A 793 -3.06 17.33 -6.55
N ALA A 794 -1.81 16.86 -6.63
CA ALA A 794 -1.37 15.79 -7.52
C ALA A 794 -2.04 14.44 -7.18
N CYS A 795 -2.40 14.21 -5.92
CA CYS A 795 -3.12 13.02 -5.48
C CYS A 795 -4.66 13.14 -5.56
N GLY A 796 -5.19 14.22 -6.16
CA GLY A 796 -6.62 14.42 -6.39
C GLY A 796 -7.39 15.13 -5.27
N GLY A 797 -6.70 15.59 -4.23
CA GLY A 797 -7.28 16.41 -3.16
C GLY A 797 -7.23 17.91 -3.45
N VAL A 798 -7.55 18.70 -2.44
CA VAL A 798 -7.40 20.17 -2.47
C VAL A 798 -6.24 20.58 -1.57
N GLY A 799 -5.16 21.12 -2.14
CA GLY A 799 -4.06 21.70 -1.38
C GLY A 799 -4.18 23.22 -1.22
N VAL A 800 -3.90 23.73 -0.02
CA VAL A 800 -3.86 25.16 0.26
C VAL A 800 -2.63 25.47 1.11
N ARG A 801 -1.78 26.37 0.65
CA ARG A 801 -0.68 26.93 1.44
C ARG A 801 -1.15 28.15 2.22
N VAL A 802 -0.77 28.24 3.49
CA VAL A 802 -1.13 29.33 4.41
C VAL A 802 0.13 29.85 5.07
N ASP A 803 0.48 31.11 4.80
CA ASP A 803 1.71 31.76 5.27
C ASP A 803 1.47 33.00 6.14
N ARG A 804 0.21 33.41 6.29
CA ARG A 804 -0.19 34.55 7.11
C ARG A 804 -1.10 34.15 8.28
N PRO A 805 -0.84 34.66 9.51
CA PRO A 805 -1.66 34.38 10.69
C PRO A 805 -3.15 34.68 10.56
N ASP A 806 -3.52 35.75 9.85
CA ASP A 806 -4.91 36.19 9.65
C ASP A 806 -5.69 35.32 8.66
N ALA A 807 -5.00 34.57 7.80
CA ALA A 807 -5.61 33.67 6.83
C ALA A 807 -5.96 32.28 7.41
N VAL A 808 -5.37 31.92 8.56
CA VAL A 808 -5.53 30.58 9.17
C VAL A 808 -6.99 30.25 9.50
N PRO A 809 -7.77 31.12 10.17
CA PRO A 809 -9.16 30.78 10.54
C PRO A 809 -10.04 30.50 9.32
N ASP A 810 -9.91 31.31 8.26
CA ASP A 810 -10.69 31.12 7.03
C ASP A 810 -10.28 29.87 6.26
N ALA A 811 -8.99 29.54 6.23
CA ALA A 811 -8.50 28.31 5.60
C ALA A 811 -9.05 27.06 6.29
N LEU A 812 -9.05 27.03 7.63
CA LEU A 812 -9.61 25.93 8.43
C LEU A 812 -11.13 25.79 8.21
N ARG A 813 -11.88 26.89 8.27
CA ARG A 813 -13.32 26.90 8.04
C ARG A 813 -13.67 26.35 6.66
N ARG A 814 -13.02 26.85 5.60
CA ARG A 814 -13.25 26.38 4.22
C ARG A 814 -12.83 24.92 4.05
N GLY A 815 -11.73 24.50 4.67
CA GLY A 815 -11.29 23.11 4.66
C GLY A 815 -12.33 22.17 5.28
N LEU A 816 -12.87 22.53 6.45
CA LEU A 816 -13.92 21.78 7.13
C LEU A 816 -15.23 21.73 6.32
N GLU A 817 -15.64 22.85 5.72
CA GLU A 817 -16.81 22.92 4.83
C GLU A 817 -16.67 21.97 3.64
N LEU A 818 -15.49 21.95 2.99
CA LEU A 818 -15.20 21.08 1.85
C LEU A 818 -15.22 19.60 2.22
N VAL A 819 -14.64 19.19 3.35
CA VAL A 819 -14.64 17.77 3.76
C VAL A 819 -16.00 17.30 4.28
N ARG A 820 -16.85 18.22 4.77
CA ARG A 820 -18.23 17.92 5.20
C ARG A 820 -19.19 17.78 4.02
N SER A 821 -18.98 18.57 2.95
CA SER A 821 -19.88 18.64 1.79
C SER A 821 -19.40 17.84 0.57
N GLY A 822 -18.12 17.50 0.51
CA GLY A 822 -17.47 16.86 -0.64
C GLY A 822 -16.99 15.44 -0.37
N ASP A 823 -16.39 14.85 -1.40
CA ASP A 823 -15.82 13.50 -1.43
C ASP A 823 -14.28 13.49 -1.49
N ARG A 824 -13.66 14.67 -1.42
CA ARG A 824 -12.21 14.86 -1.51
C ARG A 824 -11.61 15.27 -0.17
N PHE A 825 -10.38 14.83 0.09
CA PHE A 825 -9.59 15.32 1.21
C PHE A 825 -9.07 16.73 0.92
N VAL A 826 -8.77 17.47 1.98
CA VAL A 826 -8.19 18.82 1.94
C VAL A 826 -6.89 18.80 2.74
N LEU A 827 -5.83 19.41 2.23
CA LEU A 827 -4.57 19.62 2.94
C LEU A 827 -4.29 21.12 3.06
N LEU A 828 -4.04 21.56 4.30
CA LEU A 828 -3.55 22.89 4.63
C LEU A 828 -2.07 22.78 5.00
N ASP A 829 -1.20 23.30 4.14
CA ASP A 829 0.23 23.46 4.41
C ASP A 829 0.45 24.81 5.12
N VAL A 830 0.56 24.77 6.45
CA VAL A 830 0.64 25.99 7.26
C VAL A 830 2.08 26.27 7.64
N ARG A 831 2.63 27.35 7.09
CA ARG A 831 4.01 27.76 7.34
C ARG A 831 4.15 28.37 8.74
N CYS A 832 4.70 27.60 9.66
CA CYS A 832 4.93 27.98 11.04
C CYS A 832 6.32 28.59 11.24
N GLU A 833 6.45 29.42 12.28
CA GLU A 833 7.75 29.81 12.81
C GLU A 833 8.52 28.58 13.34
N ARG A 834 9.84 28.59 13.20
CA ARG A 834 10.70 27.58 13.81
C ARG A 834 10.72 27.78 15.32
N ASP A 835 10.66 26.68 16.06
CA ASP A 835 10.88 26.73 17.50
C ASP A 835 12.30 27.28 17.75
N ALA A 836 12.34 28.43 18.44
CA ALA A 836 13.56 29.16 18.77
C ALA A 836 14.53 28.32 19.57
#